data_AF-L7FKV6-F1
#
_entry.id   AF-L7FKV6-F1
#
_cell.length_a   1.000
_cell.length_b   1.000
_cell.length_c   1.000
_cell.angle_alpha   90.00
_cell.angle_beta   90.00
_cell.angle_gamma   90.00
#
_symmetry.space_group_name_H-M   'P 1'
#
loop_
_entity.id
_entity.type
_entity.pdbx_description
1 polymer ?
#
loop_
_entity_poly.entity_id
_entity_poly.type
_entity_poly.pdbx_seq_one_letter_code
_entity_poly.pdbx_strand_id
1 'polypeptide(L)'
;MFLFFVLPVFLKQKFGKIWKSLIVATDFFYQNLTLHIKNSNIKYIICTLLKYVEINLVKQRKEMTIFLNDTNYNLKYIDNKYNNAAFNISKVIKYKNSKTTNIDHQRKNSMSCNGLAVDNCLECMTDYIGCALCEQGYTSVYGMINALKEYICTNLTFSEYIQMGYNKWCNENWKYNESTGKCCAINCSSNTCSTSFTVSCATCASPYQLVDYSCYYNGCTVPNCEKCYSSSVCTTCKSGYTFKNSTYCEKNPIIISNCTAYSGSSCTKCESNYYLLNSTFCQLCDTTCGSSCSDSTGYCSSCSSELVYTDPKSTQCEVCSIYDSKCVECLTPNRECRICTNGYYPPSTNSNCISCDTTCASTGCNTQTGACGICASNQYTVISETSVSCQTCSSFDSNCVECSTISRKCTKCTSGMYPSTTSPFTCVSCDLTCLNGCNTQTGYCETCSSQYTPVITQPSKFCSSCNSIDPNCNTCSSTERKCLSCASPYFVHISGANCDICDSSCSSCDANGYCTSCASNYVLYDTQNTKCQSCADFDSNCETCPGGNEKKCTTCKTTNMYPSLDTGKWISCSTTCGGSCNQTDGHCTSCESGLVFTNPPSTMCELCKNFDSRCATCADNGVRSCLMCLTGYYPSSGMCVECSATCQQNECNTANKMCTKCIDNYVVTSPFSTNCIMCSAWNKDCVTCATNFAQSCIECTNGKFLSNKKCIDCDSTCGGACNGSNGFCTTC
;
A
#
# COMPACT_ATOMS: atom_id res chain seq x y z
N MET A 1 37.65 10.18 -9.91
CA MET A 1 36.77 9.46 -10.86
C MET A 1 35.45 9.23 -10.13
N PHE A 2 34.36 9.78 -10.67
CA PHE A 2 33.00 9.66 -10.14
C PHE A 2 32.60 8.19 -9.90
N LEU A 3 31.84 7.90 -8.84
CA LEU A 3 30.52 7.27 -8.95
C LEU A 3 29.73 7.31 -7.62
N PHE A 4 28.45 7.67 -7.75
CA PHE A 4 27.38 7.74 -6.74
C PHE A 4 26.64 6.40 -6.63
N PHE A 5 26.04 6.10 -5.45
CA PHE A 5 24.71 5.48 -5.18
C PHE A 5 24.54 5.40 -3.64
N VAL A 6 23.78 6.28 -2.95
CA VAL A 6 22.33 6.36 -2.63
C VAL A 6 21.81 5.38 -1.52
N LEU A 7 21.62 5.96 -0.31
CA LEU A 7 20.60 5.75 0.78
C LEU A 7 20.34 4.34 1.41
N PRO A 8 19.71 4.24 2.61
CA PRO A 8 20.00 4.86 3.91
C PRO A 8 19.96 3.85 5.09
N VAL A 9 20.61 4.23 6.19
CA VAL A 9 20.54 3.61 7.52
C VAL A 9 19.17 3.86 8.15
N PHE A 10 18.56 2.90 8.88
CA PHE A 10 17.90 3.13 10.19
C PHE A 10 17.46 1.81 10.87
N LEU A 11 18.24 1.39 11.87
CA LEU A 11 17.81 0.54 12.98
C LEU A 11 17.30 1.46 14.09
N LYS A 12 16.15 1.15 14.72
CA LYS A 12 15.87 1.63 16.09
C LYS A 12 14.80 0.79 16.81
N GLN A 13 15.21 0.20 17.92
CA GLN A 13 14.35 -0.10 19.08
C GLN A 13 14.64 0.92 20.19
N LYS A 14 13.57 1.31 20.91
CA LYS A 14 13.46 1.86 22.28
C LYS A 14 14.71 1.59 23.17
N PHE A 15 15.34 2.47 23.98
CA PHE A 15 14.94 3.59 24.86
C PHE A 15 16.21 4.43 25.26
N GLY A 16 16.04 5.71 25.65
CA GLY A 16 16.77 6.32 26.80
C GLY A 16 18.12 7.08 26.64
N LYS A 17 18.08 8.29 26.05
CA LYS A 17 18.93 9.52 26.16
C LYS A 17 20.48 9.53 26.44
N ILE A 18 21.15 10.22 25.50
CA ILE A 18 22.41 11.02 25.51
C ILE A 18 23.76 10.29 25.57
N TRP A 19 24.31 9.97 24.39
CA TRP A 19 25.70 10.25 23.99
C TRP A 19 25.69 10.59 22.49
N LYS A 20 26.27 11.74 22.12
CA LYS A 20 26.48 12.13 20.72
C LYS A 20 27.96 11.94 20.41
N SER A 21 28.34 10.76 19.93
CA SER A 21 29.54 10.57 19.12
C SER A 21 29.44 9.27 18.33
N LEU A 22 29.73 9.37 17.03
CA LEU A 22 30.06 8.29 16.10
C LEU A 22 30.66 7.05 16.79
N ILE A 23 30.16 5.83 16.49
CA ILE A 23 30.92 4.56 16.30
C ILE A 23 29.93 3.38 16.12
N VAL A 24 30.34 2.43 15.27
CA VAL A 24 29.68 1.24 14.72
C VAL A 24 29.20 0.24 15.79
N ALA A 25 27.92 -0.15 15.73
CA ALA A 25 27.30 -1.16 16.59
C ALA A 25 27.51 -2.59 16.08
N THR A 26 28.64 -3.23 16.41
CA THR A 26 28.81 -4.70 16.24
C THR A 26 29.56 -5.40 17.37
N ASP A 27 30.24 -4.67 18.28
CA ASP A 27 31.19 -5.29 19.22
C ASP A 27 30.69 -5.45 20.66
N PHE A 28 29.57 -4.83 21.04
CA PHE A 28 28.94 -4.97 22.37
C PHE A 28 27.43 -4.74 22.33
N PHE A 29 26.72 -5.21 23.36
CA PHE A 29 25.31 -4.93 23.60
C PHE A 29 25.03 -4.86 25.12
N TYR A 30 24.01 -4.12 25.52
CA TYR A 30 23.65 -3.91 26.93
C TYR A 30 22.27 -4.52 27.21
N GLN A 31 22.17 -5.38 28.23
CA GLN A 31 20.94 -6.09 28.58
C GLN A 31 20.91 -6.36 30.09
N ASN A 32 19.75 -6.17 30.76
CA ASN A 32 19.58 -6.44 32.20
C ASN A 32 20.65 -5.81 33.13
N LEU A 33 21.02 -4.55 32.88
CA LEU A 33 22.10 -3.85 33.59
C LEU A 33 23.51 -4.44 33.39
N THR A 34 23.64 -5.39 32.46
CA THR A 34 24.90 -6.08 32.11
C THR A 34 25.37 -5.66 30.72
N LEU A 35 26.63 -5.26 30.61
CA LEU A 35 27.28 -4.98 29.33
C LEU A 35 27.93 -6.28 28.82
N HIS A 36 27.42 -6.77 27.69
CA HIS A 36 27.91 -7.97 27.02
C HIS A 36 28.78 -7.60 25.81
N ILE A 37 30.05 -7.98 25.84
CA ILE A 37 31.03 -7.63 24.80
C ILE A 37 31.28 -8.86 23.92
N LYS A 38 30.92 -8.77 22.63
CA LYS A 38 30.92 -9.89 21.68
C LYS A 38 32.23 -10.02 20.88
N ASN A 39 32.99 -8.93 20.63
CA ASN A 39 34.19 -8.98 19.77
C ASN A 39 35.40 -8.14 20.27
N SER A 40 36.59 -8.44 19.74
CA SER A 40 37.89 -8.33 20.44
C SER A 40 38.63 -6.98 20.43
N ASN A 41 38.12 -5.91 19.82
CA ASN A 41 38.94 -4.70 19.54
C ASN A 41 38.74 -3.51 20.50
N ILE A 42 37.80 -3.58 21.44
CA ILE A 42 37.51 -2.48 22.38
C ILE A 42 38.66 -2.31 23.40
N LYS A 43 39.44 -1.23 23.36
CA LYS A 43 40.61 -1.04 24.26
C LYS A 43 40.29 -0.37 25.60
N TYR A 44 39.22 0.39 25.68
CA TYR A 44 38.83 1.18 26.85
C TYR A 44 37.31 1.25 26.97
N ILE A 45 36.82 1.29 28.22
CA ILE A 45 35.41 1.53 28.57
C ILE A 45 35.41 2.66 29.60
N ILE A 46 34.63 3.71 29.34
CA ILE A 46 34.51 4.89 30.21
C ILE A 46 33.05 4.98 30.66
N CYS A 47 32.80 4.96 31.98
CA CYS A 47 31.46 5.08 32.56
C CYS A 47 31.36 6.40 33.33
N THR A 48 30.38 7.25 33.01
CA THR A 48 30.27 8.60 33.59
C THR A 48 29.12 8.80 34.58
N LEU A 49 28.13 7.90 34.66
CA LEU A 49 26.95 8.04 35.56
C LEU A 49 26.21 6.71 35.76
N LEU A 50 26.76 5.78 36.55
CA LEU A 50 26.07 4.55 36.93
C LEU A 50 26.18 4.35 38.46
N LYS A 51 25.28 3.59 39.09
CA LYS A 51 25.45 3.13 40.50
C LYS A 51 25.98 1.70 40.58
N TYR A 52 25.83 0.94 39.50
CA TYR A 52 26.23 -0.47 39.38
C TYR A 52 26.40 -0.85 37.90
N VAL A 53 27.45 -1.62 37.58
CA VAL A 53 27.70 -2.20 36.24
C VAL A 53 28.14 -3.65 36.40
N GLU A 54 27.61 -4.54 35.57
CA GLU A 54 28.11 -5.92 35.43
C GLU A 54 28.68 -6.11 34.02
N ILE A 55 29.90 -6.64 33.89
CA ILE A 55 30.59 -6.81 32.60
C ILE A 55 30.89 -8.28 32.36
N ASN A 56 30.43 -8.80 31.22
CA ASN A 56 30.60 -10.21 30.84
C ASN A 56 31.44 -10.34 29.56
N LEU A 57 32.60 -11.00 29.67
CA LEU A 57 33.60 -11.14 28.61
C LEU A 57 33.61 -12.57 28.07
N VAL A 58 33.46 -12.75 26.76
CA VAL A 58 33.24 -14.08 26.16
C VAL A 58 34.54 -14.73 25.62
N LYS A 59 35.69 -14.02 25.56
CA LYS A 59 37.00 -14.55 25.10
C LYS A 59 38.21 -13.97 25.86
N GLN A 60 39.29 -14.75 25.95
CA GLN A 60 40.53 -14.38 26.68
C GLN A 60 41.29 -13.22 26.03
N ARG A 61 41.80 -12.26 26.83
CA ARG A 61 42.71 -11.17 26.43
C ARG A 61 44.01 -11.18 27.23
N LYS A 62 45.04 -10.52 26.70
CA LYS A 62 46.29 -10.18 27.41
C LYS A 62 46.15 -9.00 28.37
N GLU A 63 45.33 -7.97 28.05
CA GLU A 63 45.13 -6.80 28.92
C GLU A 63 43.83 -6.00 28.58
N MET A 64 43.19 -5.41 29.59
CA MET A 64 42.07 -4.45 29.47
C MET A 64 42.11 -3.42 30.62
N THR A 65 41.75 -2.16 30.33
CA THR A 65 41.73 -1.05 31.29
C THR A 65 40.33 -0.46 31.42
N ILE A 66 39.84 -0.31 32.66
CA ILE A 66 38.51 0.25 32.97
C ILE A 66 38.71 1.51 33.82
N PHE A 67 38.11 2.61 33.38
CA PHE A 67 38.10 3.88 34.12
C PHE A 67 36.78 4.03 34.87
N LEU A 68 36.85 4.23 36.19
CA LEU A 68 35.68 4.37 37.06
C LEU A 68 35.71 5.74 37.71
N ASN A 69 34.57 6.44 37.64
CA ASN A 69 34.35 7.71 38.30
C ASN A 69 33.51 7.44 39.57
N ASP A 70 34.11 6.80 40.58
CA ASP A 70 33.50 6.39 41.87
C ASP A 70 32.32 5.37 41.78
N THR A 71 32.23 4.62 40.69
CA THR A 71 31.25 3.55 40.46
C THR A 71 31.69 2.17 40.95
N ASN A 72 30.89 1.52 41.81
CA ASN A 72 31.06 0.10 42.17
C ASN A 72 30.60 -0.81 41.02
N TYR A 73 31.39 -1.85 40.70
CA TYR A 73 31.03 -2.86 39.69
C TYR A 73 31.47 -4.27 40.11
N ASN A 74 30.81 -5.27 39.54
CA ASN A 74 31.15 -6.70 39.71
C ASN A 74 31.60 -7.30 38.37
N LEU A 75 32.73 -8.01 38.38
CA LEU A 75 33.27 -8.70 37.21
C LEU A 75 32.99 -10.20 37.31
N LYS A 76 32.36 -10.81 36.30
CA LYS A 76 32.09 -12.25 36.25
C LYS A 76 32.76 -12.85 35.01
N TYR A 77 33.72 -13.76 35.22
CA TYR A 77 34.39 -14.50 34.13
C TYR A 77 34.38 -16.00 34.43
N ILE A 78 34.22 -16.81 33.38
CA ILE A 78 34.29 -18.28 33.41
C ILE A 78 35.77 -18.71 33.38
N ASP A 79 36.55 -18.25 34.37
CA ASP A 79 37.80 -18.89 34.79
C ASP A 79 38.12 -18.39 36.21
N ASN A 80 38.38 -19.31 37.13
CA ASN A 80 38.03 -19.24 38.56
C ASN A 80 38.81 -18.24 39.44
N LYS A 81 39.48 -17.22 38.88
CA LYS A 81 40.38 -16.34 39.65
C LYS A 81 39.74 -15.04 40.19
N TYR A 82 38.63 -14.57 39.63
CA TYR A 82 38.02 -13.28 39.99
C TYR A 82 36.50 -13.30 40.12
N ASN A 83 35.91 -14.48 40.35
CA ASN A 83 34.47 -14.62 40.52
C ASN A 83 34.03 -13.87 41.81
N ASN A 84 33.08 -12.94 41.69
CA ASN A 84 32.53 -12.11 42.78
C ASN A 84 33.52 -11.15 43.48
N ALA A 85 34.41 -10.49 42.73
CA ALA A 85 35.25 -9.42 43.27
C ALA A 85 34.65 -8.02 43.02
N ALA A 86 34.43 -7.24 44.08
CA ALA A 86 34.00 -5.85 44.02
C ALA A 86 35.21 -4.90 43.90
N PHE A 87 35.12 -3.90 43.03
CA PHE A 87 36.17 -2.90 42.85
C PHE A 87 35.59 -1.48 42.90
N ASN A 88 36.31 -0.56 43.55
CA ASN A 88 35.91 0.84 43.75
C ASN A 88 36.91 1.86 43.16
N ILE A 89 37.97 1.40 42.47
CA ILE A 89 38.96 2.26 41.78
C ILE A 89 39.35 1.69 40.40
N SER A 90 39.79 2.56 39.49
CA SER A 90 40.26 2.21 38.15
C SER A 90 41.36 1.15 38.18
N LYS A 91 41.25 0.07 37.40
CA LYS A 91 42.16 -1.08 37.47
C LYS A 91 42.54 -1.61 36.09
N VAL A 92 43.82 -1.99 35.93
CA VAL A 92 44.37 -2.64 34.74
C VAL A 92 44.53 -4.13 35.02
N ILE A 93 43.96 -4.99 34.19
CA ILE A 93 44.00 -6.45 34.37
C ILE A 93 44.93 -7.04 33.30
N LYS A 94 46.07 -7.65 33.70
CA LYS A 94 47.04 -8.31 32.80
C LYS A 94 47.05 -9.83 32.97
N TYR A 95 47.11 -10.57 31.87
CA TYR A 95 47.27 -12.04 31.83
C TYR A 95 48.75 -12.42 31.65
N LYS A 96 49.30 -13.26 32.53
CA LYS A 96 50.66 -13.80 32.41
C LYS A 96 50.62 -15.21 31.81
N ASN A 97 51.32 -15.42 30.69
CA ASN A 97 51.98 -16.69 30.40
C ASN A 97 53.43 -16.42 29.97
N SER A 98 54.34 -16.80 30.88
CA SER A 98 55.77 -17.12 30.79
C SER A 98 56.77 -16.24 29.99
N LYS A 99 57.88 -15.97 30.70
CA LYS A 99 59.25 -15.63 30.30
C LYS A 99 59.60 -14.15 30.10
N THR A 100 60.28 -13.66 31.14
CA THR A 100 61.21 -12.54 31.26
C THR A 100 61.90 -12.06 29.98
N THR A 101 61.74 -10.77 29.71
CA THR A 101 62.83 -9.83 29.37
C THR A 101 62.50 -8.50 30.03
N ASN A 102 63.41 -8.01 30.88
CA ASN A 102 63.41 -6.61 31.33
C ASN A 102 63.71 -5.76 30.10
N ILE A 103 62.72 -5.00 29.63
CA ILE A 103 62.96 -3.83 28.80
C ILE A 103 62.33 -2.67 29.54
N ASP A 104 63.23 -1.97 30.23
CA ASP A 104 63.08 -0.61 30.72
C ASP A 104 62.37 0.26 29.67
N HIS A 105 61.25 0.86 30.05
CA HIS A 105 60.80 2.13 29.47
C HIS A 105 60.65 3.10 30.62
N GLN A 106 61.73 3.86 30.79
CA GLN A 106 61.88 5.05 31.60
C GLN A 106 60.58 5.87 31.65
N ARG A 107 59.95 5.96 32.82
CA ARG A 107 59.08 7.10 33.14
C ARG A 107 60.00 8.25 33.52
N LYS A 108 60.09 9.28 32.68
CA LYS A 108 60.68 10.56 33.07
C LYS A 108 59.70 11.25 34.02
N ASN A 109 59.92 11.06 35.31
CA ASN A 109 59.24 11.74 36.41
C ASN A 109 59.92 13.09 36.67
N SER A 110 59.66 14.13 35.88
CA SER A 110 60.08 15.50 36.21
C SER A 110 58.92 16.49 36.05
N MET A 111 58.62 17.24 37.12
CA MET A 111 57.60 18.29 37.16
C MET A 111 58.29 19.64 37.34
N SER A 112 57.93 20.67 36.57
CA SER A 112 58.48 22.02 36.74
C SER A 112 57.61 22.81 37.73
N CYS A 113 58.16 23.10 38.91
CA CYS A 113 57.52 23.90 39.95
C CYS A 113 58.21 25.27 40.04
N ASN A 114 57.52 26.34 39.64
CA ASN A 114 58.03 27.73 39.71
C ASN A 114 59.43 27.92 39.10
N GLY A 115 59.70 27.27 37.96
CA GLY A 115 60.94 27.42 37.18
C GLY A 115 62.03 26.37 37.45
N LEU A 116 61.85 25.51 38.46
CA LEU A 116 62.78 24.42 38.78
C LEU A 116 62.15 23.07 38.41
N ALA A 117 62.86 22.26 37.63
CA ALA A 117 62.45 20.89 37.34
C ALA A 117 62.79 19.98 38.53
N VAL A 118 61.77 19.45 39.20
CA VAL A 118 61.89 18.57 40.37
C VAL A 118 61.38 17.18 40.03
N ASP A 119 62.25 16.20 40.17
CA ASP A 119 61.93 14.81 39.87
C ASP A 119 61.11 14.15 40.99
N ASN A 120 60.17 13.26 40.64
CA ASN A 120 59.31 12.51 41.57
C ASN A 120 58.41 13.39 42.46
N CYS A 121 58.02 14.57 41.95
CA CYS A 121 57.09 15.49 42.57
C CYS A 121 55.64 15.28 42.08
N LEU A 122 54.69 15.17 43.00
CA LEU A 122 53.26 15.02 42.74
C LEU A 122 52.49 16.35 42.80
N GLU A 123 52.96 17.32 43.59
CA GLU A 123 52.28 18.61 43.77
C GLU A 123 53.30 19.72 44.09
N CYS A 124 53.19 20.89 43.46
CA CYS A 124 54.07 22.03 43.69
C CYS A 124 53.58 22.91 44.85
N MET A 125 54.52 23.56 45.56
CA MET A 125 54.17 24.62 46.52
C MET A 125 53.73 25.90 45.80
N THR A 126 52.73 26.61 46.36
CA THR A 126 52.18 27.85 45.77
C THR A 126 53.06 29.07 45.98
N ASP A 127 53.75 29.17 47.12
CA ASP A 127 54.50 30.37 47.54
C ASP A 127 56.03 30.20 47.57
N TYR A 128 56.54 29.00 47.25
CA TYR A 128 57.97 28.67 47.25
C TYR A 128 58.38 27.88 46.00
N ILE A 129 59.68 27.79 45.72
CA ILE A 129 60.21 27.03 44.58
C ILE A 129 60.45 25.59 45.04
N GLY A 130 59.60 24.65 44.60
CA GLY A 130 59.80 23.23 44.86
C GLY A 130 58.52 22.43 45.15
N CYS A 131 58.72 21.18 45.60
CA CYS A 131 57.66 20.20 45.72
C CYS A 131 56.98 20.18 47.10
N ALA A 132 55.64 20.26 47.11
CA ALA A 132 54.78 20.11 48.28
C ALA A 132 54.55 18.64 48.66
N LEU A 133 54.44 17.75 47.67
CA LEU A 133 54.15 16.33 47.90
C LEU A 133 55.00 15.43 46.98
N CYS A 134 55.79 14.54 47.57
CA CYS A 134 56.63 13.61 46.82
C CYS A 134 55.95 12.26 46.57
N GLU A 135 56.34 11.58 45.48
CA GLU A 135 55.91 10.20 45.22
C GLU A 135 56.29 9.24 46.36
N GLN A 136 55.48 8.21 46.54
CA GLN A 136 55.61 7.25 47.64
C GLN A 136 56.99 6.55 47.59
N GLY A 137 57.80 6.73 48.65
CA GLY A 137 59.19 6.25 48.72
C GLY A 137 60.24 7.36 48.60
N TYR A 138 59.83 8.60 48.31
CA TYR A 138 60.68 9.79 48.27
C TYR A 138 60.27 10.78 49.36
N THR A 139 61.23 11.49 49.94
CA THR A 139 61.01 12.49 51.00
C THR A 139 61.35 13.88 50.49
N SER A 140 60.52 14.87 50.83
CA SER A 140 60.78 16.28 50.51
C SER A 140 61.88 16.80 51.42
N VAL A 141 62.89 17.42 50.82
CA VAL A 141 64.06 17.93 51.53
C VAL A 141 64.35 19.35 51.08
N TYR A 142 64.70 20.17 52.07
CA TYR A 142 65.02 21.57 51.90
C TYR A 142 66.50 21.76 51.60
N GLY A 143 66.80 22.50 50.53
CA GLY A 143 68.15 22.89 50.15
C GLY A 143 68.27 24.38 49.84
N MET A 144 69.51 24.87 49.86
CA MET A 144 69.89 26.19 49.37
C MET A 144 70.91 26.00 48.26
N ILE A 145 70.50 26.27 47.04
CA ILE A 145 71.37 26.28 45.87
C ILE A 145 71.29 27.70 45.28
N ASN A 146 72.43 28.37 45.12
CA ASN A 146 72.51 29.74 44.57
C ASN A 146 71.60 30.78 45.27
N ALA A 147 71.50 30.70 46.61
CA ALA A 147 70.75 31.62 47.48
C ALA A 147 69.21 31.63 47.32
N LEU A 148 68.63 30.65 46.60
CA LEU A 148 67.20 30.40 46.57
C LEU A 148 66.84 29.19 47.45
N LYS A 149 65.69 29.26 48.13
CA LYS A 149 65.13 28.20 48.96
C LYS A 149 64.42 27.19 48.07
N GLU A 150 64.95 25.98 47.96
CA GLU A 150 64.43 24.94 47.05
C GLU A 150 64.00 23.68 47.82
N TYR A 151 62.88 23.08 47.41
CA TYR A 151 62.36 21.82 47.96
C TYR A 151 62.35 20.72 46.90
N ILE A 152 63.15 19.67 47.11
CA ILE A 152 63.32 18.55 46.18
C ILE A 152 62.89 17.21 46.79
N CYS A 153 62.52 16.23 45.95
CA CYS A 153 62.15 14.88 46.38
C CYS A 153 63.30 13.90 46.15
N THR A 154 63.73 13.17 47.19
CA THR A 154 64.83 12.18 47.10
C THR A 154 64.53 10.89 47.86
N ASN A 155 65.15 9.78 47.47
CA ASN A 155 65.06 8.50 48.19
C ASN A 155 66.35 8.12 48.96
N LEU A 156 67.36 9.00 48.95
CA LEU A 156 68.67 8.73 49.56
C LEU A 156 68.61 8.54 51.08
N THR A 157 69.52 7.73 51.61
CA THR A 157 69.64 7.48 53.06
C THR A 157 70.44 8.58 53.76
N PHE A 158 70.21 8.82 55.06
CA PHE A 158 70.79 9.97 55.77
C PHE A 158 72.33 9.97 55.84
N SER A 159 73.01 8.81 55.69
CA SER A 159 74.49 8.78 55.64
C SER A 159 75.06 9.29 54.33
N GLU A 160 74.30 9.25 53.23
CA GLU A 160 74.70 9.77 51.92
C GLU A 160 74.48 11.29 51.83
N TYR A 161 73.68 11.86 52.73
CA TYR A 161 73.23 13.26 52.73
C TYR A 161 74.17 14.26 53.45
N ILE A 162 75.05 13.79 54.34
CA ILE A 162 75.96 14.66 55.12
C ILE A 162 77.14 15.18 54.28
N GLN A 163 77.45 14.56 53.14
CA GLN A 163 78.53 15.02 52.25
C GLN A 163 78.18 16.31 51.48
N MET A 164 76.94 16.82 51.58
CA MET A 164 76.44 17.96 50.77
C MET A 164 76.06 19.23 51.57
N GLY A 165 76.35 19.32 52.88
CA GLY A 165 76.43 20.60 53.59
C GLY A 165 75.13 21.25 54.14
N TYR A 166 74.13 20.46 54.57
CA TYR A 166 72.86 20.98 55.15
C TYR A 166 72.76 20.87 56.69
N ASN A 167 72.09 21.82 57.38
CA ASN A 167 72.01 21.95 58.86
C ASN A 167 70.68 21.43 59.48
N LYS A 168 70.71 21.01 60.77
CA LYS A 168 69.64 20.33 61.54
C LYS A 168 68.66 21.28 62.25
N TRP A 169 67.34 21.04 62.18
CA TRP A 169 66.31 21.70 63.02
C TRP A 169 65.10 20.80 63.36
N CYS A 170 64.55 20.94 64.58
CA CYS A 170 63.27 20.39 65.06
C CYS A 170 62.38 21.56 65.54
N ASN A 171 61.04 21.47 65.40
CA ASN A 171 60.10 22.51 65.88
C ASN A 171 60.17 22.73 67.41
N GLU A 172 59.69 23.89 67.89
CA GLU A 172 59.85 24.40 69.27
C GLU A 172 59.31 23.50 70.40
N ASN A 173 58.47 22.50 70.09
CA ASN A 173 57.92 21.52 71.05
C ASN A 173 58.59 20.13 71.00
N TRP A 174 59.75 20.02 70.34
CA TRP A 174 60.39 18.74 70.01
C TRP A 174 61.88 18.74 70.37
N LYS A 175 62.37 17.65 70.96
CA LYS A 175 63.79 17.45 71.30
C LYS A 175 64.42 16.42 70.34
N TYR A 176 65.59 16.74 69.78
CA TYR A 176 66.34 15.80 68.94
C TYR A 176 66.95 14.69 69.81
N ASN A 177 66.65 13.43 69.48
CA ASN A 177 67.25 12.27 70.10
C ASN A 177 68.48 11.83 69.29
N GLU A 178 69.66 12.00 69.88
CA GLU A 178 70.96 11.70 69.24
C GLU A 178 71.16 10.21 68.93
N SER A 179 70.53 9.32 69.69
CA SER A 179 70.67 7.86 69.51
C SER A 179 69.84 7.30 68.34
N THR A 180 68.74 7.96 67.97
CA THR A 180 67.85 7.52 66.89
C THR A 180 67.85 8.45 65.68
N GLY A 181 68.49 9.62 65.78
CA GLY A 181 68.57 10.61 64.70
C GLY A 181 67.24 11.30 64.36
N LYS A 182 66.30 11.43 65.31
CA LYS A 182 64.93 11.92 65.08
C LYS A 182 64.48 12.93 66.15
N CYS A 183 63.50 13.77 65.82
CA CYS A 183 62.83 14.69 66.76
C CYS A 183 61.70 13.99 67.53
N CYS A 184 61.63 14.09 68.87
CA CYS A 184 60.56 13.52 69.71
C CYS A 184 59.83 14.61 70.53
N ALA A 185 58.55 14.42 70.86
CA ALA A 185 57.78 15.33 71.73
C ALA A 185 58.32 15.36 73.17
N ILE A 186 58.27 16.53 73.83
CA ILE A 186 58.75 16.73 75.21
C ILE A 186 57.96 15.83 76.20
N ASN A 187 58.65 15.17 77.14
CA ASN A 187 58.11 14.23 78.15
C ASN A 187 57.56 12.88 77.63
N CYS A 188 57.85 12.52 76.39
CA CYS A 188 57.59 11.18 75.84
C CYS A 188 58.65 10.16 76.32
N SER A 189 58.25 8.91 76.55
CA SER A 189 59.17 7.83 76.98
C SER A 189 60.15 7.46 75.84
N SER A 190 61.44 7.32 76.14
CA SER A 190 62.53 7.28 75.15
C SER A 190 62.47 6.15 74.11
N ASN A 191 61.71 5.08 74.36
CA ASN A 191 61.66 3.88 73.51
C ASN A 191 60.43 3.81 72.59
N THR A 192 59.61 4.86 72.51
CA THR A 192 58.32 4.83 71.79
C THR A 192 58.10 6.03 70.85
N CYS A 193 59.16 6.60 70.27
CA CYS A 193 59.02 7.63 69.24
C CYS A 193 58.60 6.97 67.90
N SER A 194 57.43 7.33 67.38
CA SER A 194 56.84 6.74 66.16
C SER A 194 57.59 7.14 64.88
N THR A 195 57.42 6.35 63.81
CA THR A 195 58.05 6.54 62.49
C THR A 195 57.27 7.47 61.55
N SER A 196 56.10 7.98 61.95
CA SER A 196 55.27 8.88 61.13
C SER A 196 55.12 10.27 61.74
N PHE A 197 55.19 11.32 60.91
CA PHE A 197 54.94 12.72 61.31
C PHE A 197 53.52 13.00 61.86
N THR A 198 52.62 12.01 61.84
CA THR A 198 51.21 12.13 62.27
C THR A 198 50.91 11.49 63.64
N VAL A 199 51.87 10.82 64.30
CA VAL A 199 51.65 10.19 65.62
C VAL A 199 52.79 10.54 66.57
N SER A 200 52.50 11.36 67.59
CA SER A 200 53.48 12.18 68.30
C SER A 200 54.06 11.58 69.60
N CYS A 201 53.38 10.62 70.24
CA CYS A 201 53.90 9.84 71.37
C CYS A 201 52.98 8.64 71.64
N ALA A 202 53.52 7.45 71.94
CA ALA A 202 52.71 6.27 72.30
C ALA A 202 52.57 6.06 73.82
N THR A 203 53.54 6.48 74.63
CA THR A 203 53.48 6.43 76.10
C THR A 203 54.25 7.61 76.74
N CYS A 204 53.61 8.28 77.69
CA CYS A 204 54.19 9.42 78.42
C CYS A 204 54.99 8.99 79.65
N ALA A 205 56.02 9.74 80.01
CA ALA A 205 56.71 9.55 81.28
C ALA A 205 55.77 9.91 82.44
N SER A 206 55.76 9.13 83.53
CA SER A 206 55.00 9.48 84.74
C SER A 206 55.49 10.82 85.31
N PRO A 207 54.60 11.74 85.78
CA PRO A 207 53.15 11.61 86.04
C PRO A 207 52.25 12.13 84.89
N TYR A 208 52.72 12.17 83.65
CA TYR A 208 51.96 12.70 82.52
C TYR A 208 51.09 11.62 81.86
N GLN A 209 49.90 11.98 81.38
CA GLN A 209 48.96 11.14 80.65
C GLN A 209 48.90 11.53 79.17
N LEU A 210 48.75 10.53 78.31
CA LEU A 210 48.64 10.71 76.86
C LEU A 210 47.20 11.10 76.49
N VAL A 211 47.02 12.26 75.86
CA VAL A 211 45.74 12.73 75.31
C VAL A 211 46.00 13.29 73.91
N ASP A 212 45.28 12.78 72.91
CA ASP A 212 45.39 13.19 71.49
C ASP A 212 46.85 13.33 71.05
N TYR A 213 47.64 12.31 71.38
CA TYR A 213 49.06 12.14 71.02
C TYR A 213 50.06 13.09 71.71
N SER A 214 49.64 13.86 72.71
CA SER A 214 50.49 14.73 73.55
C SER A 214 50.40 14.38 75.04
N CYS A 215 51.45 14.68 75.81
CA CYS A 215 51.55 14.32 77.23
C CYS A 215 51.15 15.49 78.15
N TYR A 216 50.06 15.33 78.92
CA TYR A 216 49.51 16.34 79.85
C TYR A 216 49.62 15.91 81.31
N TYR A 217 49.69 16.85 82.26
CA TYR A 217 49.91 16.54 83.67
C TYR A 217 48.64 16.01 84.35
N ASN A 218 48.71 14.82 84.96
CA ASN A 218 47.56 14.15 85.57
C ASN A 218 47.38 14.49 87.07
N GLY A 219 47.10 15.76 87.37
CA GLY A 219 46.96 16.25 88.74
C GLY A 219 46.76 17.76 88.86
N CYS A 220 45.83 18.33 88.09
CA CYS A 220 45.52 19.77 88.10
C CYS A 220 45.15 20.27 89.51
N THR A 221 45.83 21.32 90.00
CA THR A 221 45.42 22.03 91.24
C THR A 221 44.61 23.30 90.95
N VAL A 222 44.44 23.68 89.67
CA VAL A 222 43.65 24.85 89.25
C VAL A 222 42.14 24.58 89.36
N PRO A 223 41.36 25.38 90.12
CA PRO A 223 39.92 25.18 90.27
C PRO A 223 39.18 25.25 88.93
N ASN A 224 38.25 24.31 88.72
CA ASN A 224 37.41 24.23 87.50
C ASN A 224 38.17 24.05 86.18
N CYS A 225 39.42 23.55 86.24
CA CYS A 225 40.20 23.17 85.07
C CYS A 225 39.97 21.68 84.70
N GLU A 226 39.91 21.39 83.41
CA GLU A 226 39.76 20.05 82.85
C GLU A 226 41.11 19.43 82.43
N LYS A 227 41.99 20.22 81.79
CA LYS A 227 43.32 19.77 81.34
C LYS A 227 44.38 20.81 81.71
N CYS A 228 45.53 20.36 82.20
CA CYS A 228 46.65 21.22 82.58
C CYS A 228 47.97 20.77 81.95
N TYR A 229 48.81 21.76 81.64
CA TYR A 229 50.17 21.51 81.15
C TYR A 229 51.15 21.21 82.30
N SER A 230 50.89 21.78 83.49
CA SER A 230 51.57 21.51 84.76
C SER A 230 50.54 21.55 85.90
N SER A 231 50.93 21.31 87.14
CA SER A 231 49.99 21.41 88.28
C SER A 231 49.27 22.76 88.37
N SER A 232 49.88 23.85 87.88
CA SER A 232 49.41 25.24 88.03
C SER A 232 48.96 25.96 86.75
N VAL A 233 49.09 25.36 85.56
CA VAL A 233 48.74 26.01 84.28
C VAL A 233 47.59 25.26 83.61
N CYS A 234 46.41 25.87 83.60
CA CYS A 234 45.23 25.33 82.95
C CYS A 234 45.26 25.61 81.45
N THR A 235 45.03 24.59 80.63
CA THR A 235 44.93 24.70 79.16
C THR A 235 43.50 24.54 78.66
N THR A 236 42.60 23.99 79.47
CA THR A 236 41.18 23.83 79.12
C THR A 236 40.33 23.91 80.39
N CYS A 237 39.42 24.87 80.48
CA CYS A 237 38.46 24.98 81.58
C CYS A 237 37.31 23.96 81.42
N LYS A 238 36.70 23.52 82.53
CA LYS A 238 35.50 22.68 82.50
C LYS A 238 34.32 23.42 81.85
N SER A 239 33.43 22.68 81.19
CA SER A 239 32.23 23.22 80.54
C SER A 239 31.44 24.17 81.48
N GLY A 240 31.09 25.36 81.00
CA GLY A 240 30.42 26.43 81.77
C GLY A 240 31.34 27.48 82.40
N TYR A 241 32.66 27.35 82.24
CA TYR A 241 33.68 28.28 82.77
C TYR A 241 34.59 28.81 81.65
N THR A 242 35.00 30.08 81.72
CA THR A 242 35.87 30.73 80.73
C THR A 242 37.20 31.17 81.36
N PHE A 243 38.24 31.29 80.52
CA PHE A 243 39.56 31.76 80.95
C PHE A 243 39.50 33.21 81.41
N LYS A 244 39.90 33.47 82.65
CA LYS A 244 40.30 34.82 83.07
C LYS A 244 41.80 35.02 82.90
N ASN A 245 42.58 33.98 83.21
CA ASN A 245 44.02 33.85 82.97
C ASN A 245 44.42 32.36 83.12
N SER A 246 45.69 32.03 82.85
CA SER A 246 46.22 30.65 82.86
C SER A 246 46.14 29.93 84.22
N THR A 247 45.77 30.63 85.30
CA THR A 247 45.65 30.08 86.66
C THR A 247 44.22 30.12 87.22
N TYR A 248 43.22 30.59 86.46
CA TYR A 248 41.84 30.75 86.95
C TYR A 248 40.76 30.71 85.84
N CYS A 249 39.75 29.85 86.05
CA CYS A 249 38.55 29.73 85.21
C CYS A 249 37.32 30.29 85.96
N GLU A 250 36.63 31.28 85.39
CA GLU A 250 35.48 31.97 86.00
C GLU A 250 34.14 31.46 85.43
N LYS A 251 33.10 31.35 86.27
CA LYS A 251 31.77 30.90 85.86
C LYS A 251 31.11 31.97 84.99
N ASN A 252 30.67 31.63 83.78
CA ASN A 252 30.12 32.59 82.83
C ASN A 252 28.75 33.13 83.35
N PRO A 253 28.55 34.45 83.53
CA PRO A 253 27.33 34.99 84.13
C PRO A 253 26.11 35.00 83.18
N ILE A 254 26.29 34.70 81.90
CA ILE A 254 25.21 34.67 80.90
C ILE A 254 25.32 33.37 80.11
N ILE A 255 24.44 32.41 80.41
CA ILE A 255 24.25 31.20 79.60
C ILE A 255 23.25 31.57 78.51
N ILE A 256 23.71 31.69 77.27
CA ILE A 256 22.83 31.83 76.11
C ILE A 256 22.39 30.41 75.73
N SER A 257 21.08 30.13 75.86
CA SER A 257 20.51 28.82 75.52
C SER A 257 20.79 28.47 74.05
N ASN A 258 21.15 27.21 73.80
CA ASN A 258 21.43 26.66 72.47
C ASN A 258 22.64 27.31 71.76
N CYS A 259 23.64 27.76 72.52
CA CYS A 259 24.90 28.29 72.00
C CYS A 259 26.08 27.36 72.30
N THR A 260 26.84 26.97 71.28
CA THR A 260 27.97 26.02 71.36
C THR A 260 29.34 26.69 71.40
N ALA A 261 29.46 27.94 70.93
CA ALA A 261 30.72 28.69 70.96
C ALA A 261 30.50 30.16 71.32
N TYR A 262 31.43 30.71 72.12
CA TYR A 262 31.36 32.07 72.66
C TYR A 262 32.62 32.87 72.32
N SER A 263 32.45 34.17 72.11
CA SER A 263 33.53 35.17 72.16
C SER A 263 33.18 36.19 73.25
N GLY A 264 33.79 36.04 74.42
CA GLY A 264 33.41 36.80 75.61
C GLY A 264 31.99 36.45 76.08
N SER A 265 31.10 37.45 76.13
CA SER A 265 29.67 37.32 76.48
C SER A 265 28.75 37.17 75.26
N SER A 266 29.30 37.11 74.05
CA SER A 266 28.53 36.98 72.80
C SER A 266 28.60 35.56 72.24
N CYS A 267 27.48 35.03 71.79
CA CYS A 267 27.44 33.76 71.06
C CYS A 267 28.00 33.94 69.65
N THR A 268 28.91 33.06 69.25
CA THR A 268 29.49 33.03 67.89
C THR A 268 29.06 31.81 67.09
N LYS A 269 28.53 30.77 67.74
CA LYS A 269 27.98 29.59 67.07
C LYS A 269 26.85 28.96 67.89
N CYS A 270 25.72 28.70 67.26
CA CYS A 270 24.56 28.06 67.87
C CYS A 270 24.67 26.52 67.83
N GLU A 271 23.80 25.83 68.57
CA GLU A 271 23.59 24.39 68.44
C GLU A 271 22.99 24.05 67.07
N SER A 272 23.14 22.80 66.63
CA SER A 272 22.53 22.34 65.38
C SER A 272 21.02 22.61 65.38
N ASN A 273 20.50 23.08 64.24
CA ASN A 273 19.11 23.49 64.02
C ASN A 273 18.76 24.87 64.60
N TYR A 274 19.75 25.66 65.03
CA TYR A 274 19.59 27.05 65.43
C TYR A 274 20.55 27.96 64.64
N TYR A 275 20.15 29.20 64.39
CA TYR A 275 20.99 30.21 63.75
C TYR A 275 21.13 31.46 64.61
N LEU A 276 22.20 32.22 64.38
CA LEU A 276 22.52 33.42 65.15
C LEU A 276 21.68 34.61 64.66
N LEU A 277 20.60 34.95 65.37
CA LEU A 277 19.79 36.13 65.05
C LEU A 277 20.51 37.42 65.45
N ASN A 278 21.18 37.39 66.61
CA ASN A 278 22.05 38.45 67.11
C ASN A 278 23.07 37.84 68.08
N SER A 279 24.07 38.62 68.51
CA SER A 279 25.16 38.17 69.39
C SER A 279 24.71 37.61 70.75
N THR A 280 23.42 37.72 71.10
CA THR A 280 22.86 37.25 72.37
C THR A 280 21.75 36.20 72.24
N PHE A 281 21.36 35.81 71.01
CA PHE A 281 20.20 34.94 70.81
C PHE A 281 20.34 33.98 69.62
N CYS A 282 20.22 32.68 69.90
CA CYS A 282 20.14 31.61 68.92
C CYS A 282 18.66 31.28 68.66
N GLN A 283 18.20 31.51 67.43
CA GLN A 283 16.82 31.23 67.02
C GLN A 283 16.72 29.86 66.36
N LEU A 284 15.69 29.09 66.67
CA LEU A 284 15.42 27.79 66.05
C LEU A 284 15.13 27.99 64.55
N CYS A 285 15.72 27.15 63.71
CA CYS A 285 15.39 27.08 62.28
C CYS A 285 13.88 26.86 62.10
N ASP A 286 13.29 27.46 61.06
CA ASP A 286 11.89 27.23 60.75
C ASP A 286 11.62 25.73 60.50
N THR A 287 10.47 25.25 60.96
CA THR A 287 10.06 23.85 60.80
C THR A 287 9.96 23.39 59.34
N THR A 288 9.77 24.33 58.41
CA THR A 288 9.76 24.08 56.97
C THR A 288 11.14 23.73 56.41
N CYS A 289 12.24 24.07 57.09
CA CYS A 289 13.61 23.79 56.66
C CYS A 289 14.07 22.34 56.93
N GLY A 290 13.18 21.41 57.32
CA GLY A 290 13.58 20.03 57.66
C GLY A 290 14.63 19.96 58.78
N SER A 291 14.56 20.91 59.72
CA SER A 291 15.53 21.10 60.80
C SER A 291 16.95 21.50 60.38
N SER A 292 17.20 21.99 59.16
CA SER A 292 18.52 22.46 58.74
C SER A 292 18.46 23.86 58.11
N CYS A 293 19.14 24.84 58.71
CA CYS A 293 19.30 26.17 58.16
C CYS A 293 20.73 26.70 58.32
N SER A 294 21.08 27.72 57.54
CA SER A 294 22.38 28.39 57.60
C SER A 294 22.59 29.08 58.96
N ASP A 295 23.69 28.73 59.63
CA ASP A 295 24.07 29.24 60.95
C ASP A 295 24.10 30.78 61.07
N SER A 296 24.31 31.51 59.95
CA SER A 296 24.47 32.97 59.92
C SER A 296 23.26 33.75 59.42
N THR A 297 22.43 33.17 58.55
CA THR A 297 21.30 33.87 57.91
C THR A 297 19.94 33.29 58.34
N GLY A 298 19.92 32.07 58.88
CA GLY A 298 18.69 31.32 59.10
C GLY A 298 18.05 30.79 57.82
N TYR A 299 18.64 30.99 56.64
CA TYR A 299 18.09 30.49 55.39
C TYR A 299 18.13 28.97 55.34
N CYS A 300 17.03 28.36 54.90
CA CYS A 300 16.92 26.91 54.85
C CYS A 300 18.04 26.29 53.99
N SER A 301 18.76 25.30 54.54
CA SER A 301 19.77 24.49 53.85
C SER A 301 19.23 23.13 53.40
N SER A 302 18.06 22.74 53.91
CA SER A 302 17.19 21.70 53.37
C SER A 302 15.73 22.12 53.56
N CYS A 303 14.79 21.34 53.04
CA CYS A 303 13.36 21.55 53.26
C CYS A 303 12.73 20.24 53.73
N SER A 304 11.63 20.33 54.47
CA SER A 304 10.77 19.20 54.78
C SER A 304 10.16 18.61 53.50
N SER A 305 9.74 17.34 53.52
CA SER A 305 9.16 16.67 52.35
C SER A 305 8.00 17.47 51.74
N GLU A 306 7.95 17.51 50.41
CA GLU A 306 6.93 18.25 49.62
C GLU A 306 7.05 19.79 49.67
N LEU A 307 8.15 20.29 50.23
CA LEU A 307 8.52 21.71 50.19
C LEU A 307 9.77 21.94 49.34
N VAL A 308 9.89 23.15 48.81
CA VAL A 308 11.05 23.61 48.01
C VAL A 308 11.55 24.95 48.50
N TYR A 309 12.78 25.30 48.11
CA TYR A 309 13.31 26.63 48.38
C TYR A 309 12.45 27.73 47.74
N THR A 310 12.28 28.84 48.46
CA THR A 310 11.80 30.10 47.87
C THR A 310 12.86 30.66 46.91
N ASP A 311 12.45 31.49 45.95
CA ASP A 311 13.36 32.26 45.09
C ASP A 311 13.04 33.76 45.21
N PRO A 312 13.88 34.55 45.91
CA PRO A 312 15.18 34.18 46.50
C PRO A 312 15.07 33.29 47.76
N LYS A 313 16.15 32.55 48.09
CA LYS A 313 16.21 31.70 49.30
C LYS A 313 15.90 32.51 50.56
N SER A 314 15.07 31.94 51.43
CA SER A 314 14.60 32.58 52.67
C SER A 314 14.73 31.65 53.88
N THR A 315 14.28 32.12 55.03
CA THR A 315 14.19 31.34 56.28
C THR A 315 13.06 30.32 56.29
N GLN A 316 12.26 30.25 55.22
CA GLN A 316 11.16 29.30 55.06
C GLN A 316 11.21 28.61 53.70
N CYS A 317 10.70 27.39 53.64
CA CYS A 317 10.43 26.69 52.38
C CYS A 317 8.95 26.87 52.01
N GLU A 318 8.65 26.85 50.71
CA GLU A 318 7.28 26.99 50.19
C GLU A 318 6.77 25.65 49.62
N VAL A 319 5.44 25.48 49.59
CA VAL A 319 4.79 24.30 49.02
C VAL A 319 4.88 24.29 47.50
N CYS A 320 4.88 23.09 46.89
CA CYS A 320 5.00 22.93 45.44
C CYS A 320 4.04 23.80 44.61
N SER A 321 2.80 23.97 45.09
CA SER A 321 1.74 24.71 44.39
C SER A 321 1.96 26.22 44.34
N ILE A 322 2.82 26.77 45.22
CA ILE A 322 3.23 28.18 45.20
C ILE A 322 4.34 28.39 44.16
N TYR A 323 5.30 27.47 44.08
CA TYR A 323 6.34 27.46 43.06
C TYR A 323 5.74 27.31 41.65
N ASP A 324 4.84 26.34 41.46
CA ASP A 324 4.10 26.15 40.22
C ASP A 324 2.67 25.68 40.53
N SER A 325 1.69 26.50 40.15
CA SER A 325 0.26 26.20 40.34
C SER A 325 -0.23 24.91 39.69
N LYS A 326 0.55 24.33 38.76
CA LYS A 326 0.27 23.06 38.08
C LYS A 326 1.08 21.90 38.65
N CYS A 327 1.91 22.13 39.65
CA CYS A 327 2.70 21.10 40.31
C CYS A 327 1.97 20.54 41.54
N VAL A 328 1.76 19.21 41.53
CA VAL A 328 1.18 18.47 42.66
C VAL A 328 2.28 18.04 43.62
N GLU A 329 3.39 17.54 43.08
CA GLU A 329 4.50 17.05 43.88
C GLU A 329 5.83 17.48 43.27
N CYS A 330 6.76 17.93 44.12
CA CYS A 330 8.05 18.48 43.74
C CYS A 330 9.22 17.69 44.35
N LEU A 331 10.40 17.77 43.73
CA LEU A 331 11.62 17.11 44.18
C LEU A 331 12.30 17.95 45.27
N THR A 332 11.88 17.75 46.52
CA THR A 332 12.47 18.41 47.69
C THR A 332 13.99 18.24 47.73
N PRO A 333 14.77 19.31 47.99
CA PRO A 333 14.35 20.70 48.26
C PRO A 333 14.38 21.61 47.02
N ASN A 334 14.69 21.07 45.84
CA ASN A 334 14.90 21.86 44.62
C ASN A 334 13.56 22.25 44.00
N ARG A 335 13.51 23.44 43.39
CA ARG A 335 12.37 23.93 42.61
C ARG A 335 12.24 23.13 41.31
N GLU A 336 11.81 21.88 41.42
CA GLU A 336 11.62 20.91 40.34
C GLU A 336 10.35 20.11 40.57
N CYS A 337 9.43 20.14 39.60
CA CYS A 337 8.21 19.36 39.69
C CYS A 337 8.42 17.89 39.32
N ARG A 338 7.90 16.98 40.13
CA ARG A 338 7.89 15.53 39.93
C ARG A 338 6.59 15.03 39.32
N ILE A 339 5.45 15.55 39.79
CA ILE A 339 4.11 15.18 39.32
C ILE A 339 3.30 16.45 39.13
N CYS A 340 2.74 16.62 37.92
CA CYS A 340 1.89 17.74 37.59
C CYS A 340 0.39 17.41 37.70
N THR A 341 -0.46 18.43 37.67
CA THR A 341 -1.92 18.27 37.55
C THR A 341 -2.29 17.67 36.19
N ASN A 342 -3.47 17.04 36.09
CA ASN A 342 -3.97 16.48 34.83
C ASN A 342 -3.90 17.51 33.68
N GLY A 343 -3.35 17.06 32.55
CA GLY A 343 -3.12 17.91 31.38
C GLY A 343 -1.74 18.58 31.33
N TYR A 344 -0.89 18.34 32.32
CA TYR A 344 0.48 18.85 32.38
C TYR A 344 1.48 17.76 32.77
N TYR A 345 2.75 17.97 32.45
CA TYR A 345 3.86 17.10 32.85
C TYR A 345 5.18 17.87 33.01
N PRO A 346 6.15 17.36 33.79
CA PRO A 346 7.44 18.01 33.94
C PRO A 346 8.37 17.66 32.76
N PRO A 347 8.84 18.64 31.97
CA PRO A 347 9.78 18.39 30.89
C PRO A 347 11.19 18.18 31.44
N SER A 348 12.02 17.44 30.70
CA SER A 348 13.38 17.10 31.15
C SER A 348 14.36 18.27 31.24
N THR A 349 13.96 19.48 30.85
CA THR A 349 14.84 20.66 30.74
C THR A 349 14.42 21.82 31.62
N ASN A 350 13.12 21.95 31.92
CA ASN A 350 12.56 23.10 32.59
C ASN A 350 11.73 22.57 33.74
N SER A 351 12.19 22.81 34.95
CA SER A 351 11.63 22.29 36.20
C SER A 351 10.12 22.54 36.46
N ASN A 352 9.47 23.37 35.64
CA ASN A 352 8.05 23.73 35.69
C ASN A 352 7.19 22.80 34.81
N CYS A 353 5.94 22.59 35.21
CA CYS A 353 4.94 21.84 34.47
C CYS A 353 4.56 22.52 33.14
N ILE A 354 4.59 21.77 32.04
CA ILE A 354 4.10 22.22 30.73
C ILE A 354 2.89 21.39 30.29
N SER A 355 2.05 21.95 29.43
CA SER A 355 0.85 21.27 28.95
C SER A 355 1.18 20.03 28.12
N CYS A 356 0.29 19.04 28.11
CA CYS A 356 0.34 17.93 27.16
C CYS A 356 0.45 18.44 25.71
N ASP A 357 1.06 17.64 24.85
CA ASP A 357 1.10 17.91 23.41
C ASP A 357 -0.32 18.03 22.83
N THR A 358 -0.53 18.95 21.89
CA THR A 358 -1.84 19.20 21.27
C THR A 358 -2.44 18.00 20.52
N THR A 359 -1.61 17.03 20.12
CA THR A 359 -2.05 15.76 19.52
C THR A 359 -2.57 14.75 20.55
N CYS A 360 -2.35 15.03 21.84
CA CYS A 360 -2.87 14.29 22.96
C CYS A 360 -4.21 14.87 23.43
N ALA A 361 -5.08 14.04 24.01
CA ALA A 361 -6.24 14.56 24.71
C ALA A 361 -5.79 15.48 25.86
N SER A 362 -6.61 16.47 26.22
CA SER A 362 -6.27 17.50 27.20
C SER A 362 -5.88 16.96 28.59
N THR A 363 -6.26 15.72 28.91
CA THR A 363 -5.86 14.99 30.13
C THR A 363 -5.27 13.61 29.82
N GLY A 364 -4.90 13.38 28.54
CA GLY A 364 -4.49 12.08 28.02
C GLY A 364 -2.99 11.77 28.17
N CYS A 365 -2.18 12.71 28.64
CA CYS A 365 -0.75 12.48 28.88
C CYS A 365 -0.46 12.14 30.34
N ASN A 366 0.54 11.30 30.56
CA ASN A 366 1.01 10.90 31.87
C ASN A 366 1.63 12.09 32.61
N THR A 367 1.16 12.38 33.83
CA THR A 367 1.52 13.58 34.61
C THR A 367 2.96 13.62 35.13
N GLN A 368 3.71 12.53 34.97
CA GLN A 368 5.11 12.43 35.38
C GLN A 368 6.07 12.38 34.18
N THR A 369 5.68 11.71 33.10
CA THR A 369 6.57 11.43 31.94
C THR A 369 6.18 12.21 30.68
N GLY A 370 4.97 12.75 30.63
CA GLY A 370 4.39 13.37 29.44
C GLY A 370 3.94 12.40 28.36
N ALA A 371 4.13 11.08 28.55
CA ALA A 371 3.75 10.09 27.56
C ALA A 371 2.25 10.15 27.26
N CYS A 372 1.88 10.30 26.00
CA CYS A 372 0.50 10.39 25.56
C CYS A 372 -0.14 8.99 25.46
N GLY A 373 -1.06 8.70 26.37
CA GLY A 373 -1.82 7.44 26.37
C GLY A 373 -3.14 7.52 25.59
N ILE A 374 -3.68 8.72 25.40
CA ILE A 374 -4.95 8.95 24.70
C ILE A 374 -4.78 10.13 23.75
N CYS A 375 -4.88 9.88 22.45
CA CYS A 375 -4.79 10.93 21.43
C CYS A 375 -6.06 11.78 21.36
N ALA A 376 -5.91 13.02 20.87
CA ALA A 376 -6.97 14.02 20.87
C ALA A 376 -8.22 13.63 20.06
N SER A 377 -8.04 12.89 18.98
CA SER A 377 -9.12 12.47 18.08
C SER A 377 -8.73 11.24 17.27
N ASN A 378 -9.70 10.64 16.56
CA ASN A 378 -9.51 9.48 15.68
C ASN A 378 -8.66 9.76 14.43
N GLN A 379 -8.10 10.96 14.28
CA GLN A 379 -7.08 11.30 13.27
C GLN A 379 -5.65 11.00 13.77
N TYR A 380 -5.48 10.66 15.04
CA TYR A 380 -4.19 10.44 15.68
C TYR A 380 -4.16 9.09 16.39
N THR A 381 -2.98 8.46 16.39
CA THR A 381 -2.73 7.21 17.11
C THR A 381 -1.40 7.25 17.86
N VAL A 382 -1.32 6.47 18.93
CA VAL A 382 -0.15 6.38 19.79
C VAL A 382 1.05 5.84 19.01
N ILE A 383 2.19 6.52 19.10
CA ILE A 383 3.44 6.08 18.43
C ILE A 383 4.06 4.92 19.21
N SER A 384 4.14 5.10 20.53
CA SER A 384 4.63 4.14 21.51
C SER A 384 4.21 4.61 22.91
N GLU A 385 4.29 3.72 23.90
CA GLU A 385 3.94 4.01 25.30
C GLU A 385 4.73 5.14 25.97
N THR A 386 5.79 5.64 25.32
CA THR A 386 6.67 6.69 25.87
C THR A 386 6.80 7.91 24.98
N SER A 387 6.02 7.96 23.90
CA SER A 387 5.93 9.15 23.08
C SER A 387 5.12 10.21 23.81
N VAL A 388 5.62 11.45 23.86
CA VAL A 388 4.88 12.59 24.43
C VAL A 388 3.78 13.12 23.49
N SER A 389 3.82 12.71 22.22
CA SER A 389 2.86 13.08 21.18
C SER A 389 2.31 11.86 20.45
N CYS A 390 1.19 12.04 19.76
CA CYS A 390 0.64 11.08 18.81
C CYS A 390 1.07 11.42 17.37
N GLN A 391 1.00 10.44 16.48
CA GLN A 391 1.17 10.66 15.04
C GLN A 391 -0.18 10.57 14.33
N THR A 392 -0.30 11.16 13.14
CA THR A 392 -1.52 11.06 12.33
C THR A 392 -1.73 9.63 11.82
N CYS A 393 -2.99 9.25 11.56
CA CYS A 393 -3.32 7.95 10.97
C CYS A 393 -2.60 7.72 9.63
N SER A 394 -2.49 8.76 8.79
CA SER A 394 -1.81 8.69 7.49
C SER A 394 -0.29 8.51 7.59
N SER A 395 0.35 9.00 8.65
CA SER A 395 1.76 8.71 8.93
C SER A 395 1.96 7.31 9.52
N PHE A 396 0.96 6.76 10.20
CA PHE A 396 0.97 5.37 10.66
C PHE A 396 0.81 4.39 9.49
N ASP A 397 -0.16 4.64 8.62
CA ASP A 397 -0.44 3.89 7.39
C ASP A 397 -1.14 4.84 6.39
N SER A 398 -0.59 4.96 5.18
CA SER A 398 -1.10 5.88 4.15
C SER A 398 -2.55 5.62 3.75
N ASN A 399 -3.06 4.40 3.98
CA ASN A 399 -4.43 4.01 3.65
C ASN A 399 -5.37 4.08 4.87
N CYS A 400 -4.89 4.53 6.03
CA CYS A 400 -5.69 4.64 7.23
C CYS A 400 -6.35 6.02 7.37
N VAL A 401 -7.68 6.04 7.42
CA VAL A 401 -8.49 7.26 7.53
C VAL A 401 -8.78 7.59 8.99
N GLU A 402 -9.14 6.58 9.77
CA GLU A 402 -9.36 6.70 11.22
C GLU A 402 -8.57 5.63 11.96
N CYS A 403 -8.01 5.99 13.10
CA CYS A 403 -7.22 5.12 13.93
C CYS A 403 -7.64 5.20 15.40
N SER A 404 -7.27 4.18 16.17
CA SER A 404 -7.58 4.11 17.59
C SER A 404 -6.78 5.17 18.36
N THR A 405 -7.49 5.90 19.22
CA THR A 405 -6.91 6.96 20.07
C THR A 405 -6.09 6.42 21.23
N ILE A 406 -6.27 5.15 21.61
CA ILE A 406 -5.64 4.53 22.79
C ILE A 406 -4.66 3.41 22.43
N SER A 407 -4.63 2.97 21.17
CA SER A 407 -3.78 1.87 20.72
C SER A 407 -3.33 2.09 19.28
N ARG A 408 -2.14 1.62 18.92
CA ARG A 408 -1.55 1.81 17.59
C ARG A 408 -2.20 0.91 16.55
N LYS A 409 -3.41 1.25 16.12
CA LYS A 409 -4.26 0.45 15.23
C LYS A 409 -5.09 1.32 14.30
N CYS A 410 -5.26 0.90 13.06
CA CYS A 410 -6.25 1.50 12.19
C CYS A 410 -7.65 0.99 12.54
N THR A 411 -8.67 1.84 12.45
CA THR A 411 -10.08 1.49 12.70
C THR A 411 -10.96 1.70 11.47
N LYS A 412 -10.50 2.50 10.50
CA LYS A 412 -11.16 2.70 9.22
C LYS A 412 -10.15 3.00 8.13
N CYS A 413 -10.26 2.31 7.01
CA CYS A 413 -9.36 2.46 5.88
C CYS A 413 -10.00 3.25 4.73
N THR A 414 -9.19 3.58 3.72
CA THR A 414 -9.66 4.11 2.44
C THR A 414 -10.50 3.07 1.69
N SER A 415 -11.28 3.53 0.70
CA SER A 415 -12.10 2.65 -0.14
C SER A 415 -11.24 1.54 -0.78
N GLY A 416 -11.75 0.31 -0.75
CA GLY A 416 -11.03 -0.89 -1.20
C GLY A 416 -10.09 -1.54 -0.18
N MET A 417 -10.06 -1.05 1.06
CA MET A 417 -9.28 -1.64 2.14
C MET A 417 -10.06 -1.69 3.45
N TYR A 418 -9.62 -2.54 4.39
CA TYR A 418 -10.17 -2.64 5.74
C TYR A 418 -9.06 -2.92 6.78
N PRO A 419 -9.29 -2.66 8.08
CA PRO A 419 -8.29 -2.86 9.11
C PRO A 419 -7.97 -4.33 9.36
N SER A 420 -6.68 -4.68 9.42
CA SER A 420 -6.25 -6.00 9.88
C SER A 420 -6.57 -6.21 11.36
N THR A 421 -7.07 -7.40 11.70
CA THR A 421 -7.27 -7.83 13.09
C THR A 421 -5.99 -8.35 13.74
N THR A 422 -4.90 -8.47 12.98
CA THR A 422 -3.59 -8.94 13.45
C THR A 422 -2.55 -7.84 13.34
N SER A 423 -1.61 -7.82 14.28
CA SER A 423 -0.48 -6.89 14.28
C SER A 423 0.27 -6.97 12.94
N PRO A 424 0.52 -5.83 12.26
CA PRO A 424 0.59 -4.47 12.79
C PRO A 424 -0.72 -3.66 12.80
N PHE A 425 -1.90 -4.26 12.57
CA PHE A 425 -3.22 -3.59 12.56
C PHE A 425 -3.32 -2.47 11.50
N THR A 426 -2.64 -2.67 10.38
CA THR A 426 -2.65 -1.81 9.18
C THR A 426 -3.82 -2.15 8.27
N CYS A 427 -4.05 -1.31 7.26
CA CYS A 427 -5.05 -1.55 6.23
C CYS A 427 -4.60 -2.66 5.28
N VAL A 428 -5.53 -3.57 4.96
CA VAL A 428 -5.36 -4.65 3.99
C VAL A 428 -6.44 -4.56 2.93
N SER A 429 -6.12 -4.96 1.70
CA SER A 429 -7.06 -4.89 0.58
C SER A 429 -8.27 -5.78 0.81
N CYS A 430 -9.43 -5.35 0.32
CA CYS A 430 -10.60 -6.23 0.19
C CYS A 430 -10.25 -7.46 -0.66
N ASP A 431 -11.09 -8.48 -0.56
CA ASP A 431 -10.99 -9.65 -1.43
C ASP A 431 -11.23 -9.28 -2.90
N LEU A 432 -10.53 -9.96 -3.82
CA LEU A 432 -10.61 -9.70 -5.26
C LEU A 432 -12.04 -9.86 -5.82
N THR A 433 -12.88 -10.66 -5.15
CA THR A 433 -14.27 -10.89 -5.55
C THR A 433 -15.20 -9.71 -5.28
N CYS A 434 -14.81 -8.72 -4.47
CA CYS A 434 -15.53 -7.46 -4.29
C CYS A 434 -14.70 -6.19 -4.56
N LEU A 435 -13.38 -6.31 -4.76
CA LEU A 435 -12.48 -5.20 -5.13
C LEU A 435 -12.61 -3.98 -4.20
N ASN A 436 -13.36 -2.95 -4.61
CA ASN A 436 -13.54 -1.73 -3.82
C ASN A 436 -14.85 -1.71 -3.02
N GLY A 437 -15.66 -2.77 -3.14
CA GLY A 437 -16.99 -2.89 -2.59
C GLY A 437 -17.07 -3.51 -1.20
N CYS A 438 -15.97 -3.55 -0.44
CA CYS A 438 -16.02 -4.01 0.95
C CYS A 438 -16.10 -2.86 1.95
N ASN A 439 -16.76 -3.13 3.08
CA ASN A 439 -16.90 -2.20 4.18
C ASN A 439 -15.53 -1.84 4.78
N THR A 440 -15.25 -0.54 4.85
CA THR A 440 -13.93 0.01 5.24
C THR A 440 -13.53 -0.20 6.70
N GLN A 441 -14.38 -0.84 7.52
CA GLN A 441 -14.14 -1.13 8.93
C GLN A 441 -14.09 -2.63 9.23
N THR A 442 -14.92 -3.42 8.55
CA THR A 442 -15.07 -4.87 8.81
C THR A 442 -14.44 -5.74 7.75
N GLY A 443 -14.31 -5.23 6.53
CA GLY A 443 -13.87 -5.99 5.35
C GLY A 443 -14.95 -6.87 4.72
N TYR A 444 -16.20 -6.80 5.19
CA TYR A 444 -17.30 -7.54 4.58
C TYR A 444 -17.66 -6.93 3.23
N CYS A 445 -17.83 -7.75 2.20
CA CYS A 445 -18.26 -7.30 0.88
C CYS A 445 -19.71 -6.81 0.96
N GLU A 446 -19.94 -5.53 0.66
CA GLU A 446 -21.28 -4.92 0.54
C GLU A 446 -21.78 -4.98 -0.91
N THR A 447 -20.85 -4.95 -1.88
CA THR A 447 -21.12 -5.13 -3.30
C THR A 447 -20.06 -6.02 -3.93
N CYS A 448 -20.48 -7.01 -4.73
CA CYS A 448 -19.56 -7.89 -5.45
C CYS A 448 -19.14 -7.33 -6.81
N SER A 449 -17.96 -7.73 -7.27
CA SER A 449 -17.46 -7.42 -8.62
C SER A 449 -18.29 -8.13 -9.70
N SER A 450 -18.13 -7.71 -10.97
CA SER A 450 -18.75 -8.41 -12.09
C SER A 450 -18.37 -9.90 -12.08
N GLN A 451 -19.35 -10.78 -12.34
CA GLN A 451 -19.21 -12.26 -12.28
C GLN A 451 -19.27 -12.88 -10.87
N TYR A 452 -19.52 -12.07 -9.83
CA TYR A 452 -19.66 -12.54 -8.45
C TYR A 452 -20.97 -12.05 -7.81
N THR A 453 -21.43 -12.79 -6.80
CA THR A 453 -22.66 -12.57 -6.06
C THR A 453 -22.44 -12.83 -4.57
N PRO A 454 -23.27 -12.28 -3.66
CA PRO A 454 -23.19 -12.61 -2.23
C PRO A 454 -23.19 -14.12 -1.97
N VAL A 455 -22.27 -14.59 -1.12
CA VAL A 455 -22.27 -15.97 -0.61
C VAL A 455 -23.58 -16.28 0.13
N ILE A 456 -23.93 -17.56 0.29
CA ILE A 456 -25.15 -17.99 1.01
C ILE A 456 -25.12 -17.53 2.48
N THR A 457 -23.96 -17.62 3.13
CA THR A 457 -23.77 -17.28 4.53
C THR A 457 -23.25 -15.84 4.68
N GLN A 458 -24.15 -14.89 4.92
CA GLN A 458 -23.80 -13.48 5.14
C GLN A 458 -23.69 -13.13 6.63
N PRO A 459 -22.86 -12.14 7.00
CA PRO A 459 -21.93 -11.37 6.16
C PRO A 459 -20.64 -12.13 5.83
N SER A 460 -20.00 -11.81 4.70
CA SER A 460 -18.74 -12.44 4.27
C SER A 460 -17.72 -11.45 3.72
N LYS A 461 -16.43 -11.77 3.86
CA LYS A 461 -15.31 -10.98 3.29
C LYS A 461 -15.03 -11.28 1.82
N PHE A 462 -15.74 -12.26 1.24
CA PHE A 462 -15.62 -12.64 -0.16
C PHE A 462 -17.01 -12.93 -0.75
N CYS A 463 -17.11 -12.88 -2.07
CA CYS A 463 -18.28 -13.23 -2.86
C CYS A 463 -18.10 -14.59 -3.56
N SER A 464 -19.20 -15.23 -3.93
CA SER A 464 -19.16 -16.45 -4.76
C SER A 464 -19.29 -16.12 -6.24
N SER A 465 -18.75 -16.95 -7.12
CA SER A 465 -19.00 -16.85 -8.57
C SER A 465 -20.49 -17.02 -8.90
N CYS A 466 -20.98 -16.37 -9.96
CA CYS A 466 -22.36 -16.52 -10.45
C CYS A 466 -22.76 -18.00 -10.67
N ASN A 467 -21.82 -18.85 -11.10
CA ASN A 467 -22.03 -20.28 -11.33
C ASN A 467 -22.39 -21.06 -10.05
N SER A 468 -22.19 -20.45 -8.87
CA SER A 468 -22.62 -21.03 -7.59
C SER A 468 -24.11 -20.85 -7.28
N ILE A 469 -24.80 -19.99 -8.04
CA ILE A 469 -26.26 -19.89 -7.99
C ILE A 469 -26.86 -21.02 -8.85
N ASP A 470 -26.48 -21.05 -10.12
CA ASP A 470 -26.86 -22.03 -11.12
C ASP A 470 -25.69 -22.20 -12.11
N PRO A 471 -25.31 -23.43 -12.52
CA PRO A 471 -24.23 -23.66 -13.47
C PRO A 471 -24.41 -22.94 -14.83
N ASN A 472 -25.64 -22.62 -15.22
CA ASN A 472 -25.96 -21.93 -16.46
C ASN A 472 -26.09 -20.40 -16.27
N CYS A 473 -25.83 -19.87 -15.07
CA CYS A 473 -25.92 -18.44 -14.81
C CYS A 473 -24.70 -17.69 -15.37
N ASN A 474 -24.92 -16.81 -16.35
CA ASN A 474 -23.85 -16.06 -17.03
C ASN A 474 -23.52 -14.73 -16.32
N THR A 475 -24.54 -14.04 -15.81
CA THR A 475 -24.36 -12.84 -14.97
C THR A 475 -25.29 -12.87 -13.78
N CYS A 476 -24.87 -12.29 -12.67
CA CYS A 476 -25.61 -12.29 -11.42
C CYS A 476 -25.58 -10.90 -10.76
N SER A 477 -26.49 -10.67 -9.82
CA SER A 477 -26.57 -9.43 -9.07
C SER A 477 -25.40 -9.31 -8.09
N SER A 478 -24.86 -8.09 -7.98
CA SER A 478 -23.75 -7.75 -7.10
C SER A 478 -24.17 -7.55 -5.64
N THR A 479 -25.47 -7.39 -5.37
CA THR A 479 -26.02 -7.10 -4.03
C THR A 479 -27.00 -8.17 -3.54
N GLU A 480 -27.57 -8.95 -4.45
CA GLU A 480 -28.51 -10.02 -4.14
C GLU A 480 -28.03 -11.33 -4.77
N ARG A 481 -28.31 -12.46 -4.12
CA ARG A 481 -27.97 -13.78 -4.67
C ARG A 481 -28.99 -14.20 -5.75
N LYS A 482 -28.97 -13.48 -6.88
CA LYS A 482 -29.86 -13.70 -8.03
C LYS A 482 -29.08 -13.73 -9.34
N CYS A 483 -29.48 -14.62 -10.25
CA CYS A 483 -29.04 -14.61 -11.62
C CYS A 483 -29.77 -13.51 -12.41
N LEU A 484 -29.03 -12.77 -13.24
CA LEU A 484 -29.55 -11.69 -14.09
C LEU A 484 -29.59 -12.08 -15.57
N SER A 485 -28.73 -13.00 -16.00
CA SER A 485 -28.79 -13.59 -17.33
C SER A 485 -28.23 -15.00 -17.32
N CYS A 486 -28.77 -15.86 -18.17
CA CYS A 486 -28.34 -17.25 -18.31
C CYS A 486 -27.60 -17.45 -19.64
N ALA A 487 -26.77 -18.49 -19.70
CA ALA A 487 -26.17 -18.95 -20.94
C ALA A 487 -27.27 -19.47 -21.88
N SER A 488 -27.14 -19.23 -23.19
CA SER A 488 -28.06 -19.82 -24.17
C SER A 488 -27.99 -21.35 -24.11
N PRO A 489 -29.13 -22.08 -24.15
CA PRO A 489 -30.50 -21.64 -24.44
C PRO A 489 -31.38 -21.51 -23.17
N TYR A 490 -30.87 -20.91 -22.09
CA TYR A 490 -31.62 -20.75 -20.85
C TYR A 490 -32.05 -19.28 -20.63
N PHE A 491 -33.14 -19.08 -19.89
CA PHE A 491 -33.65 -17.78 -19.43
C PHE A 491 -33.80 -17.78 -17.91
N VAL A 492 -33.92 -16.59 -17.31
CA VAL A 492 -33.97 -16.45 -15.85
C VAL A 492 -35.37 -16.82 -15.36
N HIS A 493 -35.48 -17.82 -14.47
CA HIS A 493 -36.75 -18.15 -13.82
C HIS A 493 -37.28 -16.94 -13.03
N ILE A 494 -38.60 -16.83 -12.87
CA ILE A 494 -39.26 -15.67 -12.22
C ILE A 494 -38.77 -15.37 -10.79
N SER A 495 -38.23 -16.37 -10.07
CA SER A 495 -37.63 -16.20 -8.75
C SER A 495 -36.25 -15.53 -8.78
N GLY A 496 -35.60 -15.46 -9.94
CA GLY A 496 -34.22 -14.99 -10.12
C GLY A 496 -33.16 -15.95 -9.60
N ALA A 497 -33.52 -17.15 -9.13
CA ALA A 497 -32.57 -18.10 -8.53
C ALA A 497 -32.01 -19.12 -9.52
N ASN A 498 -32.76 -19.50 -10.56
CA ASN A 498 -32.41 -20.60 -11.45
C ASN A 498 -32.52 -20.18 -12.91
N CYS A 499 -31.86 -20.93 -13.78
CA CYS A 499 -31.94 -20.78 -15.22
C CYS A 499 -32.82 -21.89 -15.81
N ASP A 500 -33.94 -21.52 -16.43
CA ASP A 500 -34.84 -22.46 -17.10
C ASP A 500 -34.49 -22.57 -18.57
N ILE A 501 -34.60 -23.77 -19.15
CA ILE A 501 -34.35 -23.98 -20.57
C ILE A 501 -35.52 -23.43 -21.41
N CYS A 502 -35.22 -22.81 -22.56
CA CYS A 502 -36.25 -22.47 -23.54
C CYS A 502 -37.04 -23.73 -23.96
N ASP A 503 -38.30 -23.56 -24.37
CA ASP A 503 -39.10 -24.65 -24.95
C ASP A 503 -38.38 -25.27 -26.15
N SER A 504 -38.51 -26.59 -26.34
CA SER A 504 -37.78 -27.33 -27.38
C SER A 504 -38.16 -26.93 -28.82
N SER A 505 -39.31 -26.28 -29.01
CA SER A 505 -39.70 -25.68 -30.30
C SER A 505 -38.87 -24.42 -30.65
N CYS A 506 -38.09 -23.90 -29.70
CA CYS A 506 -37.35 -22.66 -29.83
C CYS A 506 -35.85 -22.92 -29.90
N SER A 507 -35.18 -22.21 -30.82
CA SER A 507 -33.71 -22.20 -30.89
C SER A 507 -33.11 -21.21 -29.89
N SER A 508 -33.82 -20.11 -29.61
CA SER A 508 -33.48 -19.15 -28.56
C SER A 508 -34.71 -18.43 -28.04
N CYS A 509 -34.66 -17.99 -26.78
CA CYS A 509 -35.70 -17.21 -26.12
C CYS A 509 -35.12 -15.99 -25.39
N ASP A 510 -35.96 -14.99 -25.12
CA ASP A 510 -35.62 -13.79 -24.39
C ASP A 510 -35.57 -14.02 -22.86
N ALA A 511 -35.33 -12.96 -22.10
CA ALA A 511 -35.22 -13.03 -20.64
C ALA A 511 -36.50 -13.51 -19.92
N ASN A 512 -37.66 -13.45 -20.58
CA ASN A 512 -38.94 -13.91 -20.05
C ASN A 512 -39.33 -15.30 -20.57
N GLY A 513 -38.46 -15.93 -21.37
CA GLY A 513 -38.73 -17.22 -22.00
C GLY A 513 -39.55 -17.13 -23.29
N TYR A 514 -39.78 -15.93 -23.85
CA TYR A 514 -40.45 -15.80 -25.14
C TYR A 514 -39.50 -16.12 -26.28
N CYS A 515 -39.94 -16.91 -27.24
CA CYS A 515 -39.07 -17.38 -28.30
C CYS A 515 -38.72 -16.23 -29.25
N THR A 516 -37.42 -16.00 -29.41
CA THR A 516 -36.87 -15.01 -30.33
C THR A 516 -36.45 -15.64 -31.66
N SER A 517 -36.20 -16.96 -31.65
CA SER A 517 -35.94 -17.76 -32.84
C SER A 517 -36.43 -19.20 -32.64
N CYS A 518 -36.84 -19.85 -33.72
CA CYS A 518 -37.45 -21.18 -33.68
C CYS A 518 -36.49 -22.28 -34.11
N ALA A 519 -36.70 -23.50 -33.60
CA ALA A 519 -36.06 -24.69 -34.13
C ALA A 519 -36.53 -24.96 -35.57
N SER A 520 -35.78 -25.79 -36.32
CA SER A 520 -36.21 -26.22 -37.65
C SER A 520 -37.59 -26.88 -37.59
N ASN A 521 -38.44 -26.65 -38.60
CA ASN A 521 -39.86 -27.04 -38.64
C ASN A 521 -40.82 -26.26 -37.72
N TYR A 522 -40.39 -25.11 -37.21
CA TYR A 522 -41.25 -24.19 -36.47
C TYR A 522 -41.10 -22.75 -36.99
N VAL A 523 -42.11 -21.91 -36.74
CA VAL A 523 -42.13 -20.48 -37.04
C VAL A 523 -42.60 -19.66 -35.85
N LEU A 524 -42.24 -18.38 -35.80
CA LEU A 524 -42.69 -17.48 -34.74
C LEU A 524 -44.19 -17.17 -34.86
N TYR A 525 -44.86 -17.02 -33.72
CA TYR A 525 -46.21 -16.44 -33.64
C TYR A 525 -46.19 -14.95 -33.98
N ASP A 526 -47.35 -14.39 -34.35
CA ASP A 526 -47.53 -12.94 -34.54
C ASP A 526 -47.39 -12.12 -33.25
N THR A 527 -47.54 -12.79 -32.11
CA THR A 527 -47.40 -12.20 -30.77
C THR A 527 -46.35 -12.98 -29.99
N GLN A 528 -45.77 -12.34 -28.97
CA GLN A 528 -44.79 -12.99 -28.10
C GLN A 528 -45.39 -14.26 -27.48
N ASN A 529 -44.67 -15.37 -27.62
CA ASN A 529 -45.10 -16.67 -27.12
C ASN A 529 -43.88 -17.46 -26.63
N THR A 530 -44.07 -18.26 -25.59
CA THR A 530 -43.02 -19.11 -25.01
C THR A 530 -42.78 -20.38 -25.82
N LYS A 531 -43.53 -20.57 -26.91
CA LYS A 531 -43.39 -21.68 -27.86
C LYS A 531 -43.46 -21.15 -29.28
N CYS A 532 -42.81 -21.85 -30.21
CA CYS A 532 -42.98 -21.61 -31.63
C CYS A 532 -44.17 -22.41 -32.20
N GLN A 533 -44.77 -21.89 -33.27
CA GLN A 533 -45.84 -22.54 -33.99
C GLN A 533 -45.25 -23.60 -34.91
N SER A 534 -45.81 -24.82 -34.92
CA SER A 534 -45.36 -25.86 -35.85
C SER A 534 -45.71 -25.48 -37.29
N CYS A 535 -44.97 -26.02 -38.28
CA CYS A 535 -45.30 -25.79 -39.69
C CYS A 535 -46.74 -26.14 -40.06
N ALA A 536 -47.23 -27.26 -39.55
CA ALA A 536 -48.58 -27.75 -39.83
C ALA A 536 -49.65 -26.81 -39.26
N ASP A 537 -49.40 -26.17 -38.12
CA ASP A 537 -50.32 -25.20 -37.52
C ASP A 537 -50.24 -23.83 -38.21
N PHE A 538 -49.05 -23.44 -38.69
CA PHE A 538 -48.84 -22.19 -39.43
C PHE A 538 -49.59 -22.19 -40.76
N ASP A 539 -49.49 -23.30 -41.48
CA ASP A 539 -50.20 -23.58 -42.72
C ASP A 539 -50.37 -25.09 -42.90
N SER A 540 -51.61 -25.55 -43.03
CA SER A 540 -51.93 -26.98 -43.20
C SER A 540 -51.27 -27.62 -44.43
N ASN A 541 -50.94 -26.82 -45.44
CA ASN A 541 -50.27 -27.27 -46.67
C ASN A 541 -48.73 -27.22 -46.56
N CYS A 542 -48.19 -26.65 -45.49
CA CYS A 542 -46.76 -26.57 -45.26
C CYS A 542 -46.18 -27.91 -44.78
N GLU A 543 -45.08 -28.34 -45.38
CA GLU A 543 -44.35 -29.55 -45.01
C GLU A 543 -43.17 -29.21 -44.10
N THR A 544 -42.31 -28.27 -44.51
CA THR A 544 -41.15 -27.82 -43.72
C THR A 544 -41.07 -26.31 -43.61
N CYS A 545 -40.47 -25.85 -42.52
CA CYS A 545 -40.16 -24.44 -42.27
C CYS A 545 -38.69 -24.31 -41.93
N PRO A 546 -38.05 -23.20 -42.31
CA PRO A 546 -36.61 -23.01 -42.16
C PRO A 546 -36.17 -22.93 -40.69
N GLY A 547 -37.07 -22.58 -39.76
CA GLY A 547 -36.71 -22.21 -38.39
C GLY A 547 -36.14 -20.78 -38.33
N GLY A 548 -35.48 -20.45 -37.22
CA GLY A 548 -34.93 -19.12 -36.99
C GLY A 548 -36.04 -18.06 -36.83
N ASN A 549 -35.90 -16.93 -37.52
CA ASN A 549 -36.81 -15.79 -37.39
C ASN A 549 -37.72 -15.64 -38.63
N GLU A 550 -37.60 -16.55 -39.60
CA GLU A 550 -38.33 -16.47 -40.86
C GLU A 550 -39.73 -17.08 -40.72
N LYS A 551 -40.75 -16.26 -40.95
CA LYS A 551 -42.16 -16.70 -40.89
C LYS A 551 -42.66 -17.09 -42.28
N LYS A 552 -42.04 -18.12 -42.86
CA LYS A 552 -42.42 -18.64 -44.17
C LYS A 552 -42.31 -20.17 -44.21
N CYS A 553 -43.13 -20.79 -45.03
CA CYS A 553 -42.96 -22.19 -45.35
C CYS A 553 -41.92 -22.36 -46.48
N THR A 554 -41.06 -23.38 -46.38
CA THR A 554 -40.03 -23.67 -47.40
C THR A 554 -40.45 -24.74 -48.40
N THR A 555 -41.21 -25.75 -47.98
CA THR A 555 -41.71 -26.81 -48.88
C THR A 555 -43.21 -27.04 -48.67
N CYS A 556 -43.93 -27.23 -49.77
CA CYS A 556 -45.36 -27.54 -49.77
C CYS A 556 -45.59 -29.05 -49.82
N LYS A 557 -46.68 -29.51 -49.22
CA LYS A 557 -47.16 -30.89 -49.37
C LYS A 557 -47.64 -31.21 -50.80
N THR A 558 -48.03 -30.20 -51.58
CA THR A 558 -48.62 -30.38 -52.92
C THR A 558 -47.89 -29.56 -53.99
N THR A 559 -48.00 -30.02 -55.24
CA THR A 559 -47.28 -29.43 -56.40
C THR A 559 -48.04 -28.29 -57.09
N ASN A 560 -49.30 -28.05 -56.74
CA ASN A 560 -50.19 -27.06 -57.37
C ASN A 560 -50.32 -25.76 -56.56
N MET A 561 -49.29 -25.43 -55.76
CA MET A 561 -49.26 -24.26 -54.89
C MET A 561 -47.91 -23.57 -54.98
N TYR A 562 -47.86 -22.28 -54.60
CA TYR A 562 -46.65 -21.47 -54.51
C TYR A 562 -46.69 -20.56 -53.27
N PRO A 563 -45.54 -20.08 -52.75
CA PRO A 563 -45.50 -19.25 -51.57
C PRO A 563 -46.02 -17.83 -51.87
N SER A 564 -46.95 -17.36 -51.06
CA SER A 564 -47.37 -15.95 -51.05
C SER A 564 -46.23 -15.09 -50.51
N LEU A 565 -45.79 -14.11 -51.30
CA LEU A 565 -44.78 -13.13 -50.88
C LEU A 565 -45.23 -12.28 -49.69
N ASP A 566 -46.55 -12.07 -49.54
CA ASP A 566 -47.11 -11.23 -48.47
C ASP A 566 -47.26 -11.97 -47.14
N THR A 567 -47.65 -13.25 -47.19
CA THR A 567 -48.01 -14.00 -45.97
C THR A 567 -47.03 -15.11 -45.61
N GLY A 568 -46.14 -15.51 -46.53
CA GLY A 568 -45.24 -16.65 -46.35
C GLY A 568 -45.95 -18.02 -46.35
N LYS A 569 -47.26 -18.06 -46.61
CA LYS A 569 -48.09 -19.27 -46.69
C LYS A 569 -48.25 -19.73 -48.13
N TRP A 570 -48.58 -21.01 -48.33
CA TRP A 570 -48.85 -21.58 -49.63
C TRP A 570 -50.26 -21.21 -50.11
N ILE A 571 -50.33 -20.72 -51.34
CA ILE A 571 -51.58 -20.44 -52.04
C ILE A 571 -51.64 -21.24 -53.33
N SER A 572 -52.85 -21.60 -53.77
CA SER A 572 -53.05 -22.40 -54.97
C SER A 572 -52.68 -21.64 -56.25
N CYS A 573 -52.13 -22.35 -57.23
CA CYS A 573 -51.95 -21.84 -58.58
C CYS A 573 -53.29 -21.33 -59.14
N SER A 574 -53.26 -20.27 -59.94
CA SER A 574 -54.47 -19.78 -60.61
C SER A 574 -55.12 -20.88 -61.46
N THR A 575 -56.45 -20.91 -61.49
CA THR A 575 -57.21 -21.83 -62.34
C THR A 575 -56.89 -21.62 -63.83
N THR A 576 -56.48 -20.41 -64.23
CA THR A 576 -56.03 -20.12 -65.60
C THR A 576 -54.77 -20.89 -65.99
N CYS A 577 -53.95 -21.31 -65.02
CA CYS A 577 -52.77 -22.14 -65.29
C CYS A 577 -53.10 -23.65 -65.39
N GLY A 578 -54.39 -24.05 -65.32
CA GLY A 578 -54.78 -25.47 -65.22
C GLY A 578 -54.21 -26.16 -63.97
N GLY A 579 -53.95 -25.40 -62.90
CA GLY A 579 -53.31 -25.89 -61.67
C GLY A 579 -51.79 -26.11 -61.76
N SER A 580 -51.14 -25.73 -62.87
CA SER A 580 -49.69 -25.89 -63.07
C SER A 580 -48.96 -24.55 -63.04
N CYS A 581 -48.27 -24.27 -61.93
CA CYS A 581 -47.42 -23.09 -61.79
C CYS A 581 -46.08 -23.44 -61.13
N ASN A 582 -45.11 -22.55 -61.27
CA ASN A 582 -43.81 -22.67 -60.64
C ASN A 582 -43.97 -22.48 -59.12
N GLN A 583 -43.46 -23.44 -58.36
CA GLN A 583 -43.59 -23.48 -56.90
C GLN A 583 -42.76 -22.41 -56.17
N THR A 584 -42.00 -21.57 -56.88
CA THR A 584 -41.17 -20.51 -56.29
C THR A 584 -41.81 -19.14 -56.42
N ASP A 585 -42.30 -18.80 -57.62
CA ASP A 585 -42.80 -17.46 -57.96
C ASP A 585 -44.28 -17.45 -58.37
N GLY A 586 -44.90 -18.63 -58.48
CA GLY A 586 -46.30 -18.80 -58.88
C GLY A 586 -46.57 -18.58 -60.36
N HIS A 587 -45.55 -18.37 -61.19
CA HIS A 587 -45.75 -18.16 -62.62
C HIS A 587 -46.30 -19.41 -63.28
N CYS A 588 -47.33 -19.26 -64.11
CA CYS A 588 -47.93 -20.41 -64.80
C CYS A 588 -46.85 -21.14 -65.63
N THR A 589 -46.75 -22.46 -65.47
CA THR A 589 -45.86 -23.33 -66.27
C THR A 589 -46.63 -24.03 -67.39
N SER A 590 -47.95 -24.04 -67.31
CA SER A 590 -48.89 -24.37 -68.36
C SER A 590 -50.12 -23.47 -68.25
N CYS A 591 -50.95 -23.44 -69.28
CA CYS A 591 -52.22 -22.72 -69.29
C CYS A 591 -53.37 -23.67 -69.63
N GLU A 592 -54.54 -23.40 -69.07
CA GLU A 592 -55.78 -24.06 -69.45
C GLU A 592 -56.07 -23.85 -70.95
N SER A 593 -56.77 -24.79 -71.60
CA SER A 593 -57.03 -24.72 -73.04
C SER A 593 -57.69 -23.39 -73.45
N GLY A 594 -57.21 -22.78 -74.54
CA GLY A 594 -57.68 -21.47 -75.02
C GLY A 594 -57.00 -20.25 -74.39
N LEU A 595 -56.04 -20.46 -73.48
CA LEU A 595 -55.22 -19.42 -72.85
C LEU A 595 -53.74 -19.52 -73.26
N VAL A 596 -53.04 -18.39 -73.25
CA VAL A 596 -51.60 -18.28 -73.49
C VAL A 596 -50.89 -17.62 -72.31
N PHE A 597 -49.59 -17.84 -72.16
CA PHE A 597 -48.79 -17.11 -71.17
C PHE A 597 -48.84 -15.61 -71.45
N THR A 598 -48.86 -14.77 -70.42
CA THR A 598 -48.63 -13.32 -70.55
C THR A 598 -47.19 -13.02 -70.99
N ASN A 599 -46.93 -11.82 -71.49
CA ASN A 599 -45.57 -11.36 -71.81
C ASN A 599 -45.32 -10.01 -71.13
N PRO A 600 -44.57 -9.97 -70.01
CA PRO A 600 -43.80 -11.07 -69.39
C PRO A 600 -44.69 -12.15 -68.72
N PRO A 601 -44.16 -13.38 -68.48
CA PRO A 601 -44.88 -14.44 -67.75
C PRO A 601 -45.39 -13.96 -66.38
N SER A 602 -46.57 -14.43 -65.98
CA SER A 602 -47.22 -14.01 -64.73
C SER A 602 -47.88 -15.20 -64.03
N THR A 603 -48.51 -14.94 -62.88
CA THR A 603 -49.27 -15.94 -62.11
C THR A 603 -50.63 -16.29 -62.74
N MET A 604 -50.96 -15.66 -63.88
CA MET A 604 -52.17 -15.94 -64.64
C MET A 604 -51.88 -16.04 -66.15
N CYS A 605 -52.73 -16.77 -66.85
CA CYS A 605 -52.71 -16.83 -68.32
C CYS A 605 -53.76 -15.88 -68.90
N GLU A 606 -53.53 -15.39 -70.12
CA GLU A 606 -54.48 -14.52 -70.81
C GLU A 606 -55.16 -15.23 -71.99
N LEU A 607 -56.37 -14.77 -72.36
CA LEU A 607 -57.12 -15.34 -73.48
C LEU A 607 -56.40 -15.11 -74.81
N CYS A 608 -56.53 -16.04 -75.78
CA CYS A 608 -55.87 -15.87 -77.09
C CYS A 608 -56.18 -14.51 -77.75
N LYS A 609 -57.42 -14.04 -77.61
CA LYS A 609 -57.87 -12.74 -78.15
C LYS A 609 -57.13 -11.53 -77.56
N ASN A 610 -56.55 -11.66 -76.37
CA ASN A 610 -55.75 -10.60 -75.76
C ASN A 610 -54.32 -10.59 -76.32
N PHE A 611 -53.79 -11.77 -76.67
CA PHE A 611 -52.49 -11.92 -77.35
C PHE A 611 -52.54 -11.44 -78.81
N ASP A 612 -53.56 -11.84 -79.57
CA ASP A 612 -53.86 -11.33 -80.91
C ASP A 612 -55.38 -11.26 -81.07
N SER A 613 -55.92 -10.06 -81.27
CA SER A 613 -57.36 -9.84 -81.42
C SER A 613 -57.97 -10.56 -82.63
N ARG A 614 -57.13 -11.04 -83.55
CA ARG A 614 -57.50 -11.77 -84.76
C ARG A 614 -57.26 -13.28 -84.65
N CYS A 615 -56.82 -13.76 -83.48
CA CYS A 615 -56.71 -15.19 -83.17
C CYS A 615 -58.08 -15.79 -82.83
N ALA A 616 -58.43 -16.90 -83.48
CA ALA A 616 -59.57 -17.73 -83.08
C ALA A 616 -59.15 -18.77 -82.03
N THR A 617 -58.02 -19.46 -82.25
CA THR A 617 -57.49 -20.49 -81.33
C THR A 617 -55.97 -20.41 -81.23
N CYS A 618 -55.43 -20.33 -80.01
CA CYS A 618 -54.00 -20.47 -79.73
C CYS A 618 -53.56 -21.92 -79.64
N ALA A 619 -52.24 -22.11 -79.64
CA ALA A 619 -51.60 -23.35 -79.25
C ALA A 619 -51.85 -23.70 -77.78
N ASP A 620 -51.82 -25.00 -77.48
CA ASP A 620 -52.01 -25.53 -76.14
C ASP A 620 -50.81 -25.25 -75.23
N ASN A 621 -50.98 -25.50 -73.93
CA ASN A 621 -49.94 -25.37 -72.89
C ASN A 621 -49.31 -23.98 -72.79
N GLY A 622 -50.09 -22.93 -73.07
CA GLY A 622 -49.66 -21.55 -72.86
C GLY A 622 -48.78 -20.95 -73.96
N VAL A 623 -48.46 -21.71 -75.03
CA VAL A 623 -47.60 -21.22 -76.11
C VAL A 623 -48.25 -20.02 -76.80
N ARG A 624 -47.55 -18.86 -76.81
CA ARG A 624 -47.98 -17.62 -77.49
C ARG A 624 -47.87 -17.74 -79.01
N SER A 625 -48.70 -18.60 -79.58
CA SER A 625 -48.77 -18.85 -81.01
C SER A 625 -50.22 -19.10 -81.41
N CYS A 626 -50.72 -18.36 -82.38
CA CYS A 626 -52.03 -18.60 -82.97
C CYS A 626 -51.97 -19.77 -83.95
N LEU A 627 -52.90 -20.73 -83.81
CA LEU A 627 -53.04 -21.87 -84.72
C LEU A 627 -54.12 -21.64 -85.79
N MET A 628 -55.18 -20.91 -85.44
CA MET A 628 -56.23 -20.53 -86.40
C MET A 628 -56.63 -19.08 -86.19
N CYS A 629 -56.66 -18.33 -87.29
CA CYS A 629 -57.03 -16.92 -87.30
C CYS A 629 -58.51 -16.72 -87.67
N LEU A 630 -59.04 -15.54 -87.36
CA LEU A 630 -60.34 -15.10 -87.88
C LEU A 630 -60.30 -14.98 -89.41
N THR A 631 -61.47 -15.03 -90.04
CA THR A 631 -61.64 -14.90 -91.50
C THR A 631 -60.91 -13.66 -92.04
N GLY A 632 -60.15 -13.84 -93.13
CA GLY A 632 -59.32 -12.77 -93.71
C GLY A 632 -57.86 -12.77 -93.25
N TYR A 633 -57.50 -13.62 -92.29
CA TYR A 633 -56.16 -13.71 -91.71
C TYR A 633 -55.66 -15.16 -91.70
N TYR A 634 -54.34 -15.33 -91.66
CA TYR A 634 -53.70 -16.64 -91.49
C TYR A 634 -52.52 -16.58 -90.51
N PRO A 635 -52.12 -17.71 -89.89
CA PRO A 635 -51.02 -17.74 -88.93
C PRO A 635 -49.67 -17.58 -89.62
N SER A 636 -48.90 -16.56 -89.26
CA SER A 636 -47.52 -16.38 -89.70
C SER A 636 -46.63 -16.04 -88.50
N SER A 637 -45.57 -16.84 -88.30
CA SER A 637 -44.68 -16.74 -87.14
C SER A 637 -45.42 -16.63 -85.79
N GLY A 638 -46.52 -17.36 -85.64
CA GLY A 638 -47.34 -17.39 -84.42
C GLY A 638 -48.34 -16.24 -84.24
N MET A 639 -48.41 -15.27 -85.16
CA MET A 639 -49.40 -14.17 -85.15
C MET A 639 -50.29 -14.20 -86.39
N CYS A 640 -51.47 -13.59 -86.32
CA CYS A 640 -52.37 -13.49 -87.45
C CYS A 640 -51.99 -12.31 -88.35
N VAL A 641 -51.73 -12.62 -89.62
CA VAL A 641 -51.45 -11.63 -90.66
C VAL A 641 -52.51 -11.70 -91.74
N GLU A 642 -52.73 -10.59 -92.45
CA GLU A 642 -53.73 -10.52 -93.51
C GLU A 642 -53.39 -11.45 -94.68
N CYS A 643 -54.42 -12.00 -95.33
CA CYS A 643 -54.26 -12.75 -96.58
C CYS A 643 -53.49 -11.91 -97.63
N SER A 644 -52.69 -12.57 -98.48
CA SER A 644 -51.98 -11.89 -99.57
C SER A 644 -52.94 -11.14 -100.48
N ALA A 645 -52.56 -9.94 -100.93
CA ALA A 645 -53.33 -9.15 -101.90
C ALA A 645 -53.48 -9.82 -103.28
N THR A 646 -52.71 -10.87 -103.58
CA THR A 646 -52.86 -11.68 -104.80
C THR A 646 -53.98 -12.72 -104.71
N CYS A 647 -54.57 -12.87 -103.52
CA CYS A 647 -55.66 -13.77 -103.24
C CYS A 647 -56.94 -12.95 -103.17
N GLN A 648 -58.05 -13.56 -103.58
CA GLN A 648 -59.33 -12.86 -103.52
C GLN A 648 -59.64 -12.47 -102.07
N GLN A 649 -60.34 -11.35 -101.86
CA GLN A 649 -60.58 -10.80 -100.53
C GLN A 649 -61.13 -11.86 -99.56
N ASN A 650 -60.42 -12.07 -98.45
CA ASN A 650 -60.72 -13.07 -97.40
C ASN A 650 -60.66 -14.55 -97.81
N GLU A 651 -60.14 -14.87 -99.00
CA GLU A 651 -60.09 -16.22 -99.55
C GLU A 651 -58.70 -16.86 -99.38
N CYS A 652 -58.24 -16.93 -98.12
CA CYS A 652 -57.10 -17.74 -97.73
C CYS A 652 -57.46 -18.64 -96.55
N ASN A 653 -56.82 -19.81 -96.47
CA ASN A 653 -57.06 -20.78 -95.41
C ASN A 653 -56.52 -20.25 -94.08
N THR A 654 -57.40 -20.18 -93.08
CA THR A 654 -57.16 -19.58 -91.77
C THR A 654 -56.23 -20.39 -90.85
N ALA A 655 -55.75 -21.57 -91.29
CA ALA A 655 -54.83 -22.44 -90.52
C ALA A 655 -53.50 -22.69 -91.25
N ASN A 656 -53.51 -22.95 -92.56
CA ASN A 656 -52.32 -23.40 -93.30
C ASN A 656 -51.77 -22.37 -94.30
N LYS A 657 -52.27 -21.13 -94.29
CA LYS A 657 -51.75 -19.98 -95.07
C LYS A 657 -51.97 -20.04 -96.57
N MET A 658 -52.63 -21.08 -97.10
CA MET A 658 -52.76 -21.31 -98.54
C MET A 658 -53.94 -20.49 -99.10
N CYS A 659 -53.73 -19.84 -100.24
CA CYS A 659 -54.84 -19.14 -100.89
C CYS A 659 -55.83 -20.13 -101.50
N THR A 660 -57.10 -19.99 -101.12
CA THR A 660 -58.18 -20.86 -101.61
C THR A 660 -58.72 -20.37 -102.95
N LYS A 661 -58.61 -19.05 -103.22
CA LYS A 661 -58.92 -18.42 -104.51
C LYS A 661 -57.95 -17.28 -104.83
N CYS A 662 -57.66 -17.09 -106.11
CA CYS A 662 -56.78 -16.03 -106.60
C CYS A 662 -57.59 -14.85 -107.15
N ILE A 663 -56.98 -13.68 -107.26
CA ILE A 663 -57.56 -12.58 -108.05
C ILE A 663 -57.53 -12.94 -109.55
N ASP A 664 -58.29 -12.22 -110.37
CA ASP A 664 -58.42 -12.50 -111.80
C ASP A 664 -57.06 -12.54 -112.53
N ASN A 665 -56.90 -13.54 -113.41
CA ASN A 665 -55.68 -13.84 -114.17
C ASN A 665 -54.43 -14.23 -113.34
N TYR A 666 -54.63 -14.69 -112.10
CA TYR A 666 -53.61 -15.33 -111.28
C TYR A 666 -53.95 -16.80 -111.07
N VAL A 667 -52.93 -17.65 -110.96
CA VAL A 667 -53.08 -19.09 -110.73
C VAL A 667 -52.44 -19.50 -109.41
N VAL A 668 -52.97 -20.57 -108.83
CA VAL A 668 -52.34 -21.22 -107.68
C VAL A 668 -50.98 -21.80 -108.09
N THR A 669 -50.03 -21.75 -107.19
CA THR A 669 -48.73 -22.43 -107.33
C THR A 669 -48.89 -23.94 -107.06
N SER A 670 -47.98 -24.75 -107.57
CA SER A 670 -47.97 -26.20 -107.33
C SER A 670 -46.55 -26.60 -106.89
N PRO A 671 -46.34 -26.97 -105.60
CA PRO A 671 -47.35 -27.05 -104.54
C PRO A 671 -47.96 -25.68 -104.19
N PHE A 672 -49.20 -25.69 -103.70
CA PHE A 672 -49.97 -24.50 -103.30
C PHE A 672 -49.18 -23.63 -102.29
N SER A 673 -48.98 -22.36 -102.64
CA SER A 673 -48.27 -21.35 -101.85
C SER A 673 -49.24 -20.40 -101.15
N THR A 674 -48.66 -19.53 -100.32
CA THR A 674 -49.29 -18.43 -99.60
C THR A 674 -49.67 -17.23 -100.49
N ASN A 675 -49.32 -17.29 -101.77
CA ASN A 675 -49.61 -16.29 -102.78
C ASN A 675 -49.97 -16.96 -104.11
N CYS A 676 -50.77 -16.25 -104.89
CA CYS A 676 -51.01 -16.62 -106.28
C CYS A 676 -49.97 -15.93 -107.17
N ILE A 677 -49.60 -16.59 -108.27
CA ILE A 677 -48.69 -16.01 -109.26
C ILE A 677 -49.48 -15.58 -110.48
N MET A 678 -49.06 -14.47 -111.09
CA MET A 678 -49.68 -13.96 -112.31
C MET A 678 -49.54 -15.01 -113.42
N CYS A 679 -50.55 -15.13 -114.28
CA CYS A 679 -50.59 -16.14 -115.34
C CYS A 679 -49.30 -16.20 -116.18
N SER A 680 -48.78 -15.04 -116.57
CA SER A 680 -47.54 -14.88 -117.35
C SER A 680 -46.28 -15.35 -116.61
N ALA A 681 -46.27 -15.33 -115.27
CA ALA A 681 -45.18 -15.84 -114.44
C ALA A 681 -45.23 -17.37 -114.32
N TRP A 682 -46.42 -17.97 -114.37
CA TRP A 682 -46.60 -19.43 -114.40
C TRP A 682 -46.27 -20.03 -115.77
N ASN A 683 -46.73 -19.40 -116.85
CA ASN A 683 -46.42 -19.77 -118.21
C ASN A 683 -46.27 -18.52 -119.08
N LYS A 684 -45.03 -18.24 -119.52
CA LYS A 684 -44.71 -17.06 -120.34
C LYS A 684 -45.49 -17.01 -121.66
N ASP A 685 -45.90 -18.17 -122.17
CA ASP A 685 -46.61 -18.31 -123.44
C ASP A 685 -48.15 -18.26 -123.28
N CYS A 686 -48.65 -18.01 -122.07
CA CYS A 686 -50.07 -17.92 -121.74
C CYS A 686 -50.51 -16.48 -121.46
N VAL A 687 -51.54 -16.01 -122.15
CA VAL A 687 -52.11 -14.66 -121.99
C VAL A 687 -53.12 -14.64 -120.85
N THR A 688 -54.04 -15.59 -120.88
CA THR A 688 -55.14 -15.71 -119.92
C THR A 688 -55.17 -17.11 -119.33
N CYS A 689 -55.15 -17.20 -118.01
CA CYS A 689 -55.25 -18.46 -117.28
C CYS A 689 -56.71 -18.77 -116.90
N ALA A 690 -57.00 -20.02 -116.56
CA ALA A 690 -58.34 -20.48 -116.24
C ALA A 690 -58.95 -19.68 -115.07
N THR A 691 -60.23 -19.33 -115.20
CA THR A 691 -61.00 -18.56 -114.21
C THR A 691 -61.26 -19.31 -112.90
N ASN A 692 -61.02 -20.62 -112.88
CA ASN A 692 -61.02 -21.42 -111.66
C ASN A 692 -59.64 -21.47 -110.96
N PHE A 693 -58.71 -20.61 -111.39
CA PHE A 693 -57.37 -20.40 -110.80
C PHE A 693 -56.44 -21.61 -110.84
N ALA A 694 -56.83 -22.69 -111.52
CA ALA A 694 -55.97 -23.83 -111.76
C ALA A 694 -54.80 -23.45 -112.67
N GLN A 695 -53.67 -24.14 -112.54
CA GLN A 695 -52.53 -24.07 -113.45
C GLN A 695 -52.91 -24.60 -114.84
N SER A 696 -53.71 -23.83 -115.57
CA SER A 696 -54.27 -24.16 -116.87
C SER A 696 -54.36 -22.89 -117.69
N CYS A 697 -53.78 -22.90 -118.88
CA CYS A 697 -53.96 -21.81 -119.82
C CYS A 697 -55.32 -21.96 -120.52
N ILE A 698 -55.98 -20.84 -120.83
CA ILE A 698 -57.16 -20.83 -121.71
C ILE A 698 -56.90 -20.10 -123.03
N GLU A 699 -55.86 -19.26 -123.08
CA GLU A 699 -55.51 -18.46 -124.26
C GLU A 699 -53.99 -18.28 -124.38
N CYS A 700 -53.43 -18.71 -125.52
CA CYS A 700 -51.99 -18.70 -125.78
C CYS A 700 -51.55 -17.45 -126.56
N THR A 701 -50.28 -17.07 -126.40
CA THR A 701 -49.67 -16.01 -127.22
C THR A 701 -49.64 -16.41 -128.70
N ASN A 702 -49.65 -15.41 -129.60
CA ASN A 702 -49.61 -15.63 -131.06
C ASN A 702 -48.52 -16.62 -131.49
N GLY A 703 -48.86 -17.54 -132.39
CA GLY A 703 -47.96 -18.61 -132.87
C GLY A 703 -47.97 -19.89 -132.05
N LYS A 704 -48.83 -19.97 -131.02
CA LYS A 704 -49.03 -21.17 -130.18
C LYS A 704 -50.52 -21.47 -130.03
N PHE A 705 -50.85 -22.73 -129.76
CA PHE A 705 -52.21 -23.17 -129.47
C PHE A 705 -52.30 -24.02 -128.21
N LEU A 706 -53.51 -24.11 -127.67
CA LEU A 706 -53.80 -24.85 -126.46
C LEU A 706 -53.83 -26.35 -126.71
N SER A 707 -52.91 -27.09 -126.09
CA SER A 707 -52.92 -28.55 -126.08
C SER A 707 -52.63 -29.07 -124.68
N ASN A 708 -53.49 -29.95 -124.16
CA ASN A 708 -53.39 -30.48 -122.80
C ASN A 708 -53.16 -29.40 -121.73
N LYS A 709 -53.91 -28.28 -121.83
CA LYS A 709 -53.87 -27.14 -120.89
C LYS A 709 -52.56 -26.33 -120.86
N LYS A 710 -51.63 -26.62 -121.79
CA LYS A 710 -50.38 -25.87 -122.01
C LYS A 710 -50.36 -25.33 -123.43
N CYS A 711 -49.64 -24.23 -123.63
CA CYS A 711 -49.42 -23.67 -124.96
C CYS A 711 -48.28 -24.40 -125.63
N ILE A 712 -48.55 -24.95 -126.82
CA ILE A 712 -47.54 -25.56 -127.69
C ILE A 712 -47.48 -24.80 -129.00
N ASP A 713 -46.35 -24.89 -129.69
CA ASP A 713 -46.16 -24.18 -130.95
C ASP A 713 -47.12 -24.70 -132.02
N CYS A 714 -47.61 -23.78 -132.88
CA CYS A 714 -48.34 -24.17 -134.08
C CYS A 714 -47.51 -25.13 -134.94
N ASP A 715 -48.18 -25.97 -135.73
CA ASP A 715 -47.47 -26.80 -136.71
C ASP A 715 -46.61 -25.90 -137.64
N SER A 716 -45.41 -26.37 -137.97
CA SER A 716 -44.46 -25.60 -138.75
C SER A 716 -44.98 -25.26 -140.14
N THR A 717 -45.96 -26.02 -140.67
CA THR A 717 -46.64 -25.72 -141.93
C THR A 717 -47.58 -24.51 -141.85
N CYS A 718 -47.96 -24.04 -140.66
CA CYS A 718 -48.89 -22.91 -140.48
C CYS A 718 -48.21 -21.51 -140.50
N GLY A 719 -46.90 -21.42 -140.70
CA GLY A 719 -46.18 -20.13 -140.76
C GLY A 719 -46.30 -19.25 -139.49
N GLY A 720 -46.65 -19.85 -138.34
CA GLY A 720 -46.89 -19.13 -137.08
C GLY A 720 -48.30 -18.53 -136.92
N ALA A 721 -49.24 -18.82 -137.82
CA ALA A 721 -50.63 -18.36 -137.74
C ALA A 721 -51.60 -19.55 -137.62
N CYS A 722 -51.82 -20.01 -136.39
CA CYS A 722 -52.85 -21.00 -136.07
C CYS A 722 -53.81 -20.49 -135.00
N ASN A 723 -55.02 -21.05 -134.97
CA ASN A 723 -56.05 -20.73 -133.99
C ASN A 723 -55.58 -21.15 -132.59
N GLY A 724 -55.53 -20.19 -131.66
CA GLY A 724 -54.99 -20.38 -130.31
C GLY A 724 -55.71 -21.42 -129.45
N SER A 725 -56.91 -21.88 -129.81
CA SER A 725 -57.68 -22.87 -129.04
C SER A 725 -57.62 -24.29 -129.61
N ASN A 726 -57.43 -24.47 -130.92
CA ASN A 726 -57.48 -25.81 -131.55
C ASN A 726 -56.32 -26.12 -132.50
N GLY A 727 -55.41 -25.18 -132.75
CA GLY A 727 -54.19 -25.42 -133.53
C GLY A 727 -54.39 -25.48 -135.04
N PHE A 728 -55.60 -25.27 -135.57
CA PHE A 728 -55.80 -25.22 -137.02
C PHE A 728 -55.14 -23.98 -137.62
N CYS A 729 -54.39 -24.14 -138.72
CA CYS A 729 -53.83 -23.01 -139.45
C CYS A 729 -54.96 -22.08 -139.89
N THR A 730 -54.87 -20.80 -139.54
CA THR A 730 -55.88 -19.79 -139.92
C THR A 730 -55.56 -19.12 -141.25
N THR A 731 -54.37 -19.35 -141.78
CA THR A 731 -53.88 -18.85 -143.06
C THR A 731 -53.14 -19.99 -143.78
N CYS A 732 -53.21 -20.01 -145.12
CA CYS A 732 -52.51 -20.99 -145.95
C CYS A 732 -51.03 -20.64 -146.16
#